data_AF-A0A5B0RRI7-F1
#
_entry.id   AF-A0A5B0RRI7-F1
#
_cell.length_a   1.000
_cell.length_b   1.000
_cell.length_c   1.000
_cell.angle_alpha   90.00
_cell.angle_beta   90.00
_cell.angle_gamma   90.00
#
_symmetry.space_group_name_H-M   'P 1'
#
loop_
_entity.id
_entity.type
_entity.pdbx_description
1 polymer ?
#
loop_
_entity_poly.entity_id
_entity_poly.type
_entity_poly.pdbx_seq_one_letter_code
_entity_poly.pdbx_strand_id
1 'polypeptide(L)'
;MLRTSPSNSKRNSSYFRSNSPPTLPGYNNNNSNSHRRRKLTRLIPAHSASIRPIILLILLILLIYWASNTLLILFRFKIADGLLSAGWIGIGLKIRKPPLIFIHSSQSAAVVWESNKMASSSGHQLGLRYWAIGQGYKNQTASPSSTQERLLKLTTGKIATNIRRTRPEGDNGWRRWVHTALLEELEPGTTYVYEIVLLNSHFNNNNQHYDTNNQFEMIKKTYSKHRFTWHGIDPIDLNHGHHRISETSATSRSPSDVLHIVVIGDNQFAVKTFRKLVKRFINIKAYLPSPKSIFSPRQLINHPLPIPNKPNMIFHLGDAVQDAHNLKQWQTDFWDPLTFKNKLASEIPIVYAKGNHDFDNSGHNLYSGGLPKVQIGEMNRTQTAKLNSNSPLEIPGIAEADKSYTTFTAHERDPQARGTYFAYSPHPRVRVIVCDSKLEPTRKLSPQSSLSEVDEHERWLLWEMARPEWKEASIRIILVHVPPFIEFWEKQMWNQGHESAWGSYVRTRFAPHFHGLSPLTSRYDIPPASMVISGHSHMYARGMLSNFVAGQYFGETNSAGIPVELKKMARTQNKQVYDPVNPQMDHGVVYVISGGAGGVLDEERVEEWGFYERTVLGQFHFNHLQLDMSQTLSSVEEWNQDWDDSRNKRRAFKEKKVRVYKLIGSQLVCQGPTDLRHSSDDPHHVKSQVWEAGHYSATDRLVWSTRASDGRLLDRFVIEADSCR
;
A
#
# COMPACT_ATOMS: atom_id res chain seq x y z
N MET A 1 -58.38 -16.03 34.95
CA MET A 1 -59.69 -16.63 34.58
C MET A 1 -59.68 -16.76 33.06
N LEU A 2 -59.92 -17.89 32.39
CA LEU A 2 -60.24 -19.28 32.78
C LEU A 2 -59.26 -20.23 32.02
N ARG A 3 -58.73 -21.30 32.62
CA ARG A 3 -59.09 -22.73 32.37
C ARG A 3 -59.39 -23.04 30.89
N THR A 4 -58.72 -24.01 30.25
CA THR A 4 -58.78 -25.45 30.60
C THR A 4 -57.46 -26.24 30.52
N SER A 5 -57.35 -27.29 31.35
CA SER A 5 -56.42 -28.43 31.25
C SER A 5 -57.22 -29.68 30.78
N PRO A 6 -56.84 -30.96 30.98
CA PRO A 6 -55.54 -31.64 31.15
C PRO A 6 -55.41 -32.99 30.37
N SER A 7 -54.21 -33.62 30.34
CA SER A 7 -54.01 -35.09 30.45
C SER A 7 -52.51 -35.42 30.50
N ASN A 8 -51.94 -36.17 31.46
CA ASN A 8 -52.06 -37.62 31.77
C ASN A 8 -51.60 -38.54 30.60
N SER A 9 -50.80 -39.61 30.79
CA SER A 9 -50.17 -40.21 32.00
C SER A 9 -49.21 -41.38 31.63
N LYS A 10 -48.51 -41.98 32.63
CA LYS A 10 -47.89 -43.35 32.64
C LYS A 10 -46.55 -43.52 31.85
N ARG A 11 -45.61 -44.44 32.19
CA ARG A 11 -45.52 -45.41 33.31
C ARG A 11 -44.06 -45.86 33.63
N ASN A 12 -43.89 -46.28 34.89
CA ASN A 12 -42.78 -46.95 35.62
C ASN A 12 -42.01 -48.10 34.92
N SER A 13 -40.75 -48.34 35.36
CA SER A 13 -40.24 -49.58 36.03
C SER A 13 -38.68 -49.57 36.17
N SER A 14 -38.08 -49.42 37.38
CA SER A 14 -37.48 -50.46 38.27
C SER A 14 -36.28 -51.26 37.68
N TYR A 15 -35.11 -51.45 38.33
CA TYR A 15 -34.89 -52.15 39.62
C TYR A 15 -33.58 -51.76 40.39
N PHE A 16 -33.67 -51.69 41.73
CA PHE A 16 -32.79 -52.19 42.83
C PHE A 16 -31.24 -52.34 42.67
N ARG A 17 -30.38 -52.10 43.70
CA ARG A 17 -30.37 -52.65 45.09
C ARG A 17 -29.57 -51.74 46.08
N SER A 18 -30.08 -51.46 47.30
CA SER A 18 -29.59 -51.85 48.67
C SER A 18 -28.13 -51.53 49.05
N ASN A 19 -27.72 -51.04 50.24
CA ASN A 19 -28.29 -50.77 51.58
C ASN A 19 -27.21 -49.96 52.40
N SER A 20 -27.34 -49.44 53.64
CA SER A 20 -28.42 -49.12 54.60
C SER A 20 -27.84 -48.29 55.79
N PRO A 21 -28.57 -47.37 56.46
CA PRO A 21 -28.10 -46.62 57.66
C PRO A 21 -28.36 -47.40 58.97
N PRO A 22 -27.80 -46.98 60.14
CA PRO A 22 -28.67 -46.32 61.13
C PRO A 22 -28.02 -45.34 62.17
N THR A 23 -28.88 -44.48 62.74
CA THR A 23 -28.96 -43.98 64.14
C THR A 23 -27.79 -43.30 64.90
N LEU A 24 -28.10 -42.09 65.40
CA LEU A 24 -27.66 -41.45 66.67
C LEU A 24 -27.84 -42.39 67.90
N PRO A 25 -27.13 -42.24 69.06
CA PRO A 25 -27.12 -41.00 69.88
C PRO A 25 -25.87 -40.74 70.77
N GLY A 26 -25.91 -39.69 71.60
CA GLY A 26 -25.12 -39.65 72.85
C GLY A 26 -24.39 -38.33 73.16
N TYR A 27 -24.92 -37.57 74.13
CA TYR A 27 -24.21 -36.47 74.80
C TYR A 27 -23.26 -37.05 75.87
N ASN A 28 -22.02 -36.54 76.00
CA ASN A 28 -21.47 -36.23 77.34
C ASN A 28 -20.17 -35.41 77.35
N ASN A 29 -20.02 -34.63 78.43
CA ASN A 29 -18.83 -33.83 78.76
C ASN A 29 -17.72 -34.69 79.39
N ASN A 30 -16.43 -34.33 79.18
CA ASN A 30 -15.66 -33.62 80.21
C ASN A 30 -14.19 -33.31 79.86
N ASN A 31 -13.74 -32.21 80.46
CA ASN A 31 -12.37 -31.66 80.59
C ASN A 31 -11.20 -32.66 80.68
N SER A 32 -10.05 -32.31 80.09
CA SER A 32 -8.96 -31.66 80.88
C SER A 32 -7.71 -31.26 80.06
N ASN A 33 -7.12 -30.13 80.49
CA ASN A 33 -5.72 -29.65 80.47
C ASN A 33 -4.64 -30.48 79.69
N SER A 34 -3.65 -29.89 79.01
CA SER A 34 -2.92 -28.64 79.35
C SER A 34 -2.08 -28.02 78.20
N HIS A 35 -1.91 -26.68 78.26
CA HIS A 35 -0.76 -25.84 77.83
C HIS A 35 0.03 -26.19 76.54
N ARG A 36 0.12 -25.28 75.55
CA ARG A 36 0.96 -24.04 75.61
C ARG A 36 0.65 -23.05 74.48
N ARG A 37 0.65 -21.74 74.81
CA ARG A 37 1.04 -20.53 74.01
C ARG A 37 0.61 -20.48 72.51
N ARG A 38 -0.06 -19.42 72.02
CA ARG A 38 0.02 -17.98 72.38
C ARG A 38 -1.27 -17.23 71.97
N LYS A 39 -1.62 -16.15 72.69
CA LYS A 39 -2.65 -15.15 72.33
C LYS A 39 -2.31 -14.54 70.95
N LEU A 40 -3.27 -14.20 70.09
CA LEU A 40 -3.99 -12.92 70.20
C LEU A 40 -5.38 -12.97 69.53
N THR A 41 -6.42 -12.65 70.28
CA THR A 41 -7.79 -12.43 69.76
C THR A 41 -8.00 -10.98 69.35
N ARG A 42 -8.72 -10.80 68.24
CA ARG A 42 -9.57 -9.64 67.90
C ARG A 42 -8.95 -8.24 67.95
N LEU A 43 -8.96 -7.59 66.78
CA LEU A 43 -9.65 -6.31 66.57
C LEU A 43 -9.83 -6.12 65.06
N ILE A 44 -11.06 -6.21 64.57
CA ILE A 44 -11.45 -5.73 63.24
C ILE A 44 -12.21 -4.43 63.47
N PRO A 45 -11.61 -3.25 63.23
CA PRO A 45 -12.36 -2.02 63.07
C PRO A 45 -12.94 -2.00 61.65
N ALA A 46 -14.24 -1.73 61.53
CA ALA A 46 -14.86 -1.42 60.25
C ALA A 46 -14.42 -0.01 59.78
N HIS A 47 -13.21 0.10 59.25
CA HIS A 47 -12.81 1.29 58.52
C HIS A 47 -13.34 1.23 57.09
N SER A 48 -14.22 2.16 56.75
CA SER A 48 -14.49 2.56 55.38
C SER A 48 -13.23 3.22 54.79
N ALA A 49 -12.23 2.39 54.48
CA ALA A 49 -11.03 2.82 53.78
C ALA A 49 -11.46 3.34 52.40
N SER A 50 -11.59 4.67 52.30
CA SER A 50 -11.85 5.37 51.05
C SER A 50 -10.91 4.80 50.01
N ILE A 51 -11.43 4.28 48.90
CA ILE A 51 -10.63 3.67 47.83
C ILE A 51 -9.88 4.76 47.02
N ARG A 52 -10.23 6.04 47.23
CA ARG A 52 -9.67 7.23 46.56
C ARG A 52 -8.14 7.37 46.59
N PRO A 53 -7.39 7.16 47.69
CA PRO A 53 -5.93 7.28 47.69
C PRO A 53 -5.26 6.12 46.95
N ILE A 54 -5.87 4.93 46.90
CA ILE A 54 -5.39 3.80 46.09
C ILE A 54 -5.62 4.11 44.60
N ILE A 55 -6.80 4.62 44.23
CA ILE A 55 -7.09 5.08 42.86
C ILE A 55 -6.15 6.23 42.46
N LEU A 56 -5.92 7.21 43.33
CA LEU A 56 -4.99 8.31 43.08
C LEU A 56 -3.54 7.82 42.94
N LEU A 57 -3.11 6.84 43.75
CA LEU A 57 -1.78 6.23 43.62
C LEU A 57 -1.65 5.44 42.32
N ILE A 58 -2.67 4.68 41.91
CA ILE A 58 -2.68 3.97 40.63
C ILE A 58 -2.67 4.97 39.46
N LEU A 59 -3.48 6.03 39.52
CA LEU A 59 -3.48 7.11 38.52
C LEU A 59 -2.13 7.83 38.47
N LEU A 60 -1.49 8.07 39.61
CA LEU A 60 -0.16 8.68 39.69
C LEU A 60 0.92 7.75 39.11
N ILE A 61 0.87 6.44 39.41
CA ILE A 61 1.78 5.44 38.81
C ILE A 61 1.56 5.35 37.30
N LEU A 62 0.30 5.36 36.83
CA LEU A 62 -0.03 5.38 35.40
C LEU A 62 0.41 6.70 34.73
N LEU A 63 0.26 7.83 35.40
CA LEU A 63 0.71 9.15 34.93
C LEU A 63 2.25 9.19 34.83
N ILE A 64 2.96 8.72 35.87
CA ILE A 64 4.42 8.60 35.89
C ILE A 64 4.89 7.60 34.83
N TYR A 65 4.21 6.47 34.66
CA TYR A 65 4.52 5.50 33.59
C TYR A 65 4.31 6.10 32.19
N TRP A 66 3.22 6.83 31.99
CA TRP A 66 2.88 7.48 30.72
C TRP A 66 3.83 8.64 30.38
N ALA A 67 4.10 9.50 31.36
CA ALA A 67 5.04 10.62 31.26
C ALA A 67 6.47 10.11 31.07
N SER A 68 6.92 9.13 31.86
CA SER A 68 8.25 8.53 31.70
C SER A 68 8.42 7.83 30.36
N ASN A 69 7.45 7.05 29.85
CA ASN A 69 7.53 6.49 28.50
C ASN A 69 7.70 7.60 27.45
N THR A 70 6.95 8.69 27.57
CA THR A 70 6.94 9.80 26.60
C THR A 70 8.22 10.64 26.66
N LEU A 71 8.69 10.98 27.86
CA LEU A 71 9.95 11.69 28.07
C LEU A 71 11.14 10.80 27.72
N LEU A 72 11.23 9.55 28.21
CA LEU A 72 12.31 8.61 27.87
C LEU A 72 12.39 8.40 26.37
N ILE A 73 11.26 8.38 25.66
CA ILE A 73 11.25 8.34 24.19
C ILE A 73 11.97 9.58 23.63
N LEU A 74 11.50 10.80 23.90
CA LEU A 74 12.10 12.02 23.33
C LEU A 74 13.56 12.25 23.79
N PHE A 75 13.84 11.96 25.06
CA PHE A 75 15.16 12.05 25.69
C PHE A 75 16.12 11.02 25.09
N ARG A 76 15.75 9.73 25.05
CA ARG A 76 16.54 8.67 24.41
C ARG A 76 16.77 8.97 22.93
N PHE A 77 15.80 9.45 22.18
CA PHE A 77 16.00 9.71 20.76
C PHE A 77 16.91 10.93 20.53
N LYS A 78 16.62 12.11 21.11
CA LYS A 78 17.49 13.28 20.91
C LYS A 78 18.91 13.07 21.47
N ILE A 79 19.06 12.36 22.60
CA ILE A 79 20.37 12.14 23.23
C ILE A 79 21.09 10.91 22.65
N ALA A 80 20.47 9.75 22.43
CA ALA A 80 21.20 8.62 21.86
C ALA A 80 21.56 8.82 20.38
N ASP A 81 20.70 9.46 19.58
CA ASP A 81 21.04 9.82 18.19
C ASP A 81 22.15 10.89 18.17
N GLY A 82 22.07 11.88 19.07
CA GLY A 82 23.10 12.90 19.29
C GLY A 82 24.44 12.31 19.75
N LEU A 83 24.47 11.45 20.77
CA LEU A 83 25.66 10.78 21.28
C LEU A 83 26.24 9.78 20.26
N LEU A 84 25.42 9.12 19.43
CA LEU A 84 25.89 8.31 18.30
C LEU A 84 26.53 9.17 17.20
N SER A 85 25.93 10.32 16.88
CA SER A 85 26.46 11.28 15.90
C SER A 85 27.73 11.97 16.38
N ALA A 86 27.74 12.55 17.59
CA ALA A 86 28.91 13.14 18.22
C ALA A 86 29.97 12.09 18.61
N GLY A 87 29.56 10.82 18.73
CA GLY A 87 30.48 9.69 18.79
C GLY A 87 30.84 9.16 20.18
N TRP A 88 30.17 9.66 21.21
CA TRP A 88 30.32 9.30 22.62
C TRP A 88 29.85 7.88 22.92
N ILE A 89 28.92 7.35 22.12
CA ILE A 89 28.46 5.96 22.17
C ILE A 89 28.53 5.31 20.78
N GLY A 90 28.55 3.98 20.74
CA GLY A 90 28.60 3.24 19.47
C GLY A 90 30.01 2.92 18.99
N ILE A 91 30.86 2.41 19.90
CA ILE A 91 32.11 1.74 19.53
C ILE A 91 31.79 0.59 18.55
N GLY A 92 32.55 0.51 17.46
CA GLY A 92 32.33 -0.44 16.36
C GLY A 92 31.25 -0.03 15.35
N LEU A 93 30.89 -0.97 14.47
CA LEU A 93 29.90 -0.81 13.41
C LEU A 93 28.50 -1.22 13.91
N LYS A 94 27.52 -0.31 13.79
CA LYS A 94 26.14 -0.51 14.23
C LYS A 94 25.14 0.04 13.21
N ILE A 95 24.02 -0.67 13.06
CA ILE A 95 22.82 -0.20 12.34
C ILE A 95 22.14 0.88 13.20
N ARG A 96 21.82 2.03 12.59
CA ARG A 96 21.11 3.17 13.18
C ARG A 96 19.62 3.12 12.80
N LYS A 97 19.34 3.00 11.49
CA LYS A 97 18.01 2.80 10.92
C LYS A 97 17.90 1.35 10.42
N PRO A 98 16.94 0.53 10.92
CA PRO A 98 16.64 -0.79 10.37
C PRO A 98 16.28 -0.70 8.87
N PRO A 99 16.32 -1.79 8.08
CA PRO A 99 15.97 -1.70 6.68
C PRO A 99 14.49 -1.33 6.46
N LEU A 100 14.21 -0.54 5.42
CA LEU A 100 12.90 -0.39 4.78
C LEU A 100 13.01 -0.75 3.30
N ILE A 101 11.87 -1.09 2.68
CA ILE A 101 11.79 -1.60 1.30
C ILE A 101 10.95 -0.63 0.47
N PHE A 102 11.56 0.01 -0.52
CA PHE A 102 10.89 0.93 -1.44
C PHE A 102 10.72 0.26 -2.80
N ILE A 103 9.52 0.31 -3.36
CA ILE A 103 9.22 -0.22 -4.70
C ILE A 103 9.80 0.77 -5.72
N HIS A 104 10.60 0.26 -6.66
CA HIS A 104 11.15 1.03 -7.78
C HIS A 104 10.49 0.65 -9.12
N SER A 105 10.02 -0.60 -9.26
CA SER A 105 9.30 -1.06 -10.46
C SER A 105 8.43 -2.28 -10.17
N SER A 106 7.78 -2.83 -11.19
CA SER A 106 7.11 -4.14 -11.16
C SER A 106 8.02 -5.30 -10.74
N GLN A 107 9.35 -5.19 -10.92
CA GLN A 107 10.32 -6.27 -10.68
C GLN A 107 11.53 -5.86 -9.82
N SER A 108 11.53 -4.66 -9.22
CA SER A 108 12.66 -4.19 -8.42
C SER A 108 12.27 -3.34 -7.21
N ALA A 109 13.07 -3.48 -6.15
CA ALA A 109 12.92 -2.78 -4.89
C ALA A 109 14.27 -2.34 -4.33
N ALA A 110 14.34 -1.13 -3.79
CA ALA A 110 15.48 -0.65 -3.03
C ALA A 110 15.30 -0.98 -1.54
N VAL A 111 16.25 -1.72 -0.97
CA VAL A 111 16.35 -1.90 0.48
C VAL A 111 17.33 -0.88 1.04
N VAL A 112 16.83 0.02 1.88
CA VAL A 112 17.58 1.17 2.41
C VAL A 112 17.77 1.01 3.92
N TRP A 113 18.99 1.21 4.43
CA TRP A 113 19.29 1.24 5.86
C TRP A 113 20.41 2.22 6.19
N GLU A 114 20.55 2.61 7.47
CA GLU A 114 21.63 3.52 7.91
C GLU A 114 22.53 2.83 8.94
N SER A 115 23.84 3.04 8.84
CA SER A 115 24.83 2.67 9.87
C SER A 115 25.60 3.88 10.38
N ASN A 116 26.35 3.69 11.47
CA ASN A 116 27.24 4.73 12.02
C ASN A 116 28.60 4.86 11.29
N LYS A 117 28.97 3.88 10.45
CA LYS A 117 30.25 3.78 9.72
C LYS A 117 30.06 2.98 8.43
N MET A 118 30.84 3.28 7.39
CA MET A 118 30.87 2.48 6.15
C MET A 118 31.35 1.04 6.40
N ALA A 119 32.37 0.88 7.24
CA ALA A 119 33.03 -0.38 7.54
C ALA A 119 33.32 -0.54 9.05
N SER A 120 33.69 -1.76 9.46
CA SER A 120 34.26 -2.06 10.78
C SER A 120 35.67 -1.50 10.93
N SER A 121 36.21 -1.50 12.16
CA SER A 121 37.63 -1.20 12.41
C SER A 121 38.59 -2.19 11.75
N SER A 122 38.10 -3.37 11.35
CA SER A 122 38.83 -4.40 10.61
C SER A 122 38.57 -4.38 9.10
N GLY A 123 38.05 -3.27 8.54
CA GLY A 123 37.81 -3.10 7.10
C GLY A 123 36.63 -3.89 6.51
N HIS A 124 35.87 -4.62 7.33
CA HIS A 124 34.72 -5.42 6.88
C HIS A 124 33.52 -4.51 6.59
N GLN A 125 32.78 -4.75 5.50
CA GLN A 125 31.71 -3.88 5.03
C GLN A 125 30.32 -4.46 5.27
N LEU A 126 29.29 -3.60 5.32
CA LEU A 126 27.90 -4.08 5.31
C LEU A 126 27.48 -4.55 3.93
N GLY A 127 26.83 -5.71 3.90
CA GLY A 127 26.21 -6.35 2.74
C GLY A 127 24.73 -6.64 2.96
N LEU A 128 24.04 -7.04 1.90
CA LEU A 128 22.70 -7.64 1.97
C LEU A 128 22.72 -8.99 1.26
N ARG A 129 22.26 -10.04 1.95
CA ARG A 129 21.99 -11.37 1.39
C ARG A 129 20.49 -11.57 1.29
N TYR A 130 19.98 -12.14 0.20
CA TYR A 130 18.56 -12.48 0.05
C TYR A 130 18.39 -13.82 -0.68
N TRP A 131 17.28 -14.51 -0.45
CA TRP A 131 16.94 -15.77 -1.10
C TRP A 131 15.43 -15.97 -1.19
N ALA A 132 14.97 -16.74 -2.17
CA ALA A 132 13.56 -17.07 -2.35
C ALA A 132 13.14 -18.19 -1.38
N ILE A 133 11.91 -18.12 -0.88
CA ILE A 133 11.27 -19.22 -0.14
C ILE A 133 9.97 -19.69 -0.81
N GLY A 134 9.70 -19.27 -2.05
CA GLY A 134 8.55 -19.69 -2.85
C GLY A 134 7.26 -18.87 -2.62
N GLN A 135 6.15 -19.42 -3.11
CA GLN A 135 4.88 -18.71 -3.30
C GLN A 135 4.22 -18.22 -2.00
N GLY A 136 3.84 -16.94 -2.00
CA GLY A 136 4.00 -16.11 -0.81
C GLY A 136 3.04 -16.38 0.33
N TYR A 137 1.72 -16.45 0.06
CA TYR A 137 0.74 -16.57 1.15
C TYR A 137 0.84 -17.87 1.96
N LYS A 138 1.29 -18.98 1.34
CA LYS A 138 1.56 -20.25 2.06
C LYS A 138 2.76 -20.11 3.01
N ASN A 139 3.75 -19.31 2.64
CA ASN A 139 5.04 -19.19 3.33
C ASN A 139 5.22 -17.86 4.08
N GLN A 140 4.14 -17.08 4.28
CA GLN A 140 4.12 -15.89 5.14
C GLN A 140 4.06 -16.21 6.65
N THR A 141 3.68 -17.42 7.03
CA THR A 141 3.44 -17.80 8.44
C THR A 141 4.42 -18.86 8.93
N ALA A 142 4.59 -19.95 8.19
CA ALA A 142 5.61 -20.95 8.45
C ALA A 142 7.02 -20.38 8.19
N SER A 143 7.98 -20.73 9.05
CA SER A 143 9.40 -20.60 8.75
C SER A 143 9.91 -21.95 8.24
N PRO A 144 10.77 -21.99 7.20
CA PRO A 144 11.43 -23.24 6.80
C PRO A 144 12.26 -23.79 7.97
N SER A 145 12.45 -25.11 8.02
CA SER A 145 13.40 -25.73 8.95
C SER A 145 14.84 -25.25 8.66
N SER A 146 15.74 -25.39 9.62
CA SER A 146 17.15 -24.98 9.45
C SER A 146 17.81 -25.66 8.23
N THR A 147 17.50 -26.94 7.99
CA THR A 147 17.98 -27.70 6.82
C THR A 147 17.39 -27.17 5.52
N GLN A 148 16.08 -26.91 5.47
CA GLN A 148 15.43 -26.30 4.30
C GLN A 148 15.95 -24.89 4.02
N GLU A 149 16.15 -24.07 5.05
CA GLU A 149 16.71 -22.73 4.89
C GLU A 149 18.16 -22.78 4.39
N ARG A 150 18.98 -23.72 4.88
CA ARG A 150 20.34 -23.94 4.36
C ARG A 150 20.32 -24.31 2.88
N LEU A 151 19.43 -25.22 2.48
CA LEU A 151 19.27 -25.61 1.07
C LEU A 151 18.83 -24.43 0.21
N LEU A 152 17.77 -23.72 0.60
CA LEU A 152 17.24 -22.55 -0.14
C LEU A 152 18.27 -21.41 -0.25
N LYS A 153 19.09 -21.21 0.79
CA LYS A 153 20.24 -20.30 0.75
C LYS A 153 21.23 -20.72 -0.34
N LEU A 154 21.63 -22.00 -0.38
CA LEU A 154 22.58 -22.50 -1.38
C LEU A 154 22.01 -22.49 -2.81
N THR A 155 20.71 -22.78 -3.00
CA THR A 155 20.13 -22.91 -4.34
C THR A 155 19.58 -21.62 -4.95
N THR A 156 19.10 -20.67 -4.12
CA THR A 156 18.44 -19.43 -4.60
C THR A 156 19.02 -18.15 -3.99
N GLY A 157 20.00 -18.26 -3.11
CA GLY A 157 20.52 -17.10 -2.40
C GLY A 157 21.48 -16.28 -3.25
N LYS A 158 21.21 -14.97 -3.31
CA LYS A 158 22.02 -13.95 -3.97
C LYS A 158 22.59 -13.01 -2.90
N ILE A 159 23.83 -12.54 -3.09
CA ILE A 159 24.33 -11.34 -2.39
C ILE A 159 24.08 -10.13 -3.29
N ALA A 160 23.55 -9.05 -2.75
CA ALA A 160 23.38 -7.81 -3.49
C ALA A 160 24.77 -7.25 -3.88
N THR A 161 25.10 -7.30 -5.16
CA THR A 161 26.40 -6.94 -5.72
C THR A 161 26.66 -5.44 -5.61
N ASN A 162 25.68 -4.62 -6.02
CA ASN A 162 25.78 -3.17 -6.05
C ASN A 162 25.03 -2.53 -4.88
N ILE A 163 25.76 -2.33 -3.77
CA ILE A 163 25.28 -1.56 -2.62
C ILE A 163 25.85 -0.16 -2.71
N ARG A 164 25.01 0.82 -3.06
CA ARG A 164 25.38 2.24 -3.01
C ARG A 164 25.54 2.64 -1.54
N ARG A 165 26.69 3.21 -1.20
CA ARG A 165 27.02 3.64 0.16
C ARG A 165 27.35 5.12 0.12
N THR A 166 26.48 5.94 0.68
CA THR A 166 26.57 7.40 0.58
C THR A 166 26.52 7.99 1.99
N ARG A 167 27.45 8.91 2.28
CA ARG A 167 27.33 9.77 3.46
C ARG A 167 26.22 10.78 3.14
N PRO A 168 25.15 10.86 3.93
CA PRO A 168 24.12 11.87 3.73
C PRO A 168 24.68 13.28 3.99
N GLU A 169 24.25 14.23 3.17
CA GLU A 169 24.51 15.67 3.34
C GLU A 169 23.63 16.23 4.47
N GLY A 170 24.04 17.35 5.07
CA GLY A 170 23.35 17.99 6.19
C GLY A 170 23.96 17.73 7.59
N ASP A 171 23.37 18.41 8.58
CA ASP A 171 23.90 18.47 9.94
C ASP A 171 24.11 17.10 10.58
N ASN A 172 25.26 16.93 11.24
CA ASN A 172 25.64 15.71 11.97
C ASN A 172 25.72 14.42 11.11
N GLY A 173 25.88 14.56 9.78
CA GLY A 173 26.05 13.45 8.82
C GLY A 173 27.38 12.69 8.93
N TRP A 174 28.41 13.23 9.60
CA TRP A 174 29.76 12.64 9.60
C TRP A 174 29.86 11.20 10.16
N ARG A 175 28.97 10.80 11.08
CA ARG A 175 28.80 9.41 11.58
C ARG A 175 27.49 8.76 11.11
N ARG A 176 27.09 9.03 9.87
CA ARG A 176 25.96 8.41 9.18
C ARG A 176 26.42 7.91 7.82
N TRP A 177 25.95 6.74 7.45
CA TRP A 177 26.17 6.10 6.16
C TRP A 177 24.86 5.44 5.78
N VAL A 178 24.23 5.91 4.71
CA VAL A 178 23.06 5.27 4.14
C VAL A 178 23.54 4.26 3.10
N HIS A 179 22.98 3.08 3.16
CA HIS A 179 23.26 1.96 2.28
C HIS A 179 21.97 1.63 1.55
N THR A 180 22.06 1.56 0.23
CA THR A 180 20.96 1.18 -0.65
C THR A 180 21.38 -0.03 -1.46
N ALA A 181 20.67 -1.14 -1.28
CA ALA A 181 20.80 -2.32 -2.12
C ALA A 181 19.59 -2.39 -3.06
N LEU A 182 19.83 -2.31 -4.37
CA LEU A 182 18.79 -2.54 -5.36
C LEU A 182 18.64 -4.06 -5.56
N LEU A 183 17.44 -4.57 -5.33
CA LEU A 183 17.05 -5.93 -5.68
C LEU A 183 16.32 -5.86 -7.02
N GLU A 184 16.80 -6.61 -8.01
CA GLU A 184 16.24 -6.71 -9.35
C GLU A 184 15.82 -8.17 -9.62
N GLU A 185 15.05 -8.41 -10.68
CA GLU A 185 14.52 -9.76 -11.02
C GLU A 185 13.66 -10.36 -9.89
N LEU A 186 12.85 -9.53 -9.22
CA LEU A 186 11.91 -10.00 -8.19
C LEU A 186 10.69 -10.67 -8.85
N GLU A 187 10.51 -11.95 -8.57
CA GLU A 187 9.43 -12.80 -9.10
C GLU A 187 8.07 -12.48 -8.46
N PRO A 188 6.98 -12.40 -9.24
CA PRO A 188 5.61 -12.25 -8.75
C PRO A 188 5.20 -13.31 -7.75
N GLY A 189 4.69 -12.87 -6.61
CA GLY A 189 4.19 -13.77 -5.58
C GLY A 189 5.27 -14.48 -4.76
N THR A 190 6.53 -14.46 -5.19
CA THR A 190 7.62 -15.05 -4.43
C THR A 190 7.83 -14.25 -3.15
N THR A 191 7.96 -14.98 -2.04
CA THR A 191 8.40 -14.41 -0.77
C THR A 191 9.90 -14.57 -0.64
N TYR A 192 10.55 -13.45 -0.35
CA TYR A 192 11.99 -13.36 -0.17
C TYR A 192 12.30 -13.16 1.30
N VAL A 193 13.35 -13.83 1.76
CA VAL A 193 13.98 -13.54 3.06
C VAL A 193 15.28 -12.81 2.78
N TYR A 194 15.56 -11.76 3.53
CA TYR A 194 16.80 -11.00 3.41
C TYR A 194 17.44 -10.71 4.77
N GLU A 195 18.76 -10.54 4.74
CA GLU A 195 19.62 -10.37 5.90
C GLU A 195 20.61 -9.23 5.66
N ILE A 196 20.72 -8.32 6.62
CA ILE A 196 21.81 -7.32 6.65
C ILE A 196 23.02 -8.00 7.29
N VAL A 197 24.12 -8.09 6.56
CA VAL A 197 25.29 -8.92 6.91
C VAL A 197 26.58 -8.12 6.96
N LEU A 198 27.59 -8.64 7.66
CA LEU A 198 28.97 -8.16 7.66
C LEU A 198 29.81 -9.08 6.76
N LEU A 199 30.31 -8.54 5.66
CA LEU A 199 31.13 -9.24 4.68
C LEU A 199 32.63 -9.09 5.01
N ASN A 200 33.41 -10.14 4.77
CA ASN A 200 34.87 -10.09 4.89
C ASN A 200 35.50 -9.10 3.89
N SER A 201 36.66 -8.54 4.24
CA SER A 201 37.29 -7.39 3.56
C SER A 201 37.83 -7.66 2.15
N HIS A 202 37.83 -8.90 1.67
CA HIS A 202 38.30 -9.26 0.32
C HIS A 202 37.25 -9.10 -0.79
N PHE A 203 36.02 -8.66 -0.46
CA PHE A 203 34.99 -8.43 -1.47
C PHE A 203 35.28 -7.16 -2.29
N ASN A 204 35.95 -7.35 -3.43
CA ASN A 204 36.21 -6.30 -4.42
C ASN A 204 35.18 -6.43 -5.55
N ASN A 205 34.34 -5.41 -5.75
CA ASN A 205 33.18 -5.44 -6.66
C ASN A 205 33.52 -5.70 -8.14
N ASN A 206 34.79 -5.63 -8.53
CA ASN A 206 35.23 -5.65 -9.93
C ASN A 206 35.45 -7.07 -10.51
N ASN A 207 35.38 -8.13 -9.70
CA ASN A 207 35.59 -9.50 -10.16
C ASN A 207 34.25 -10.26 -10.30
N GLN A 208 33.74 -10.37 -11.54
CA GLN A 208 32.51 -11.10 -11.85
C GLN A 208 32.62 -12.64 -11.74
N HIS A 209 33.83 -13.19 -11.56
CA HIS A 209 34.06 -14.64 -11.44
C HIS A 209 34.33 -15.08 -10.00
N TYR A 210 33.27 -15.19 -9.20
CA TYR A 210 33.29 -15.92 -7.92
C TYR A 210 32.26 -17.04 -7.91
N ASP A 211 32.75 -18.26 -7.70
CA ASP A 211 31.97 -19.49 -7.57
C ASP A 211 30.87 -19.34 -6.50
N THR A 212 29.62 -19.63 -6.88
CA THR A 212 28.42 -19.25 -6.11
C THR A 212 28.36 -19.93 -4.74
N ASN A 213 28.93 -21.13 -4.63
CA ASN A 213 29.02 -21.89 -3.39
C ASN A 213 29.85 -21.16 -2.30
N ASN A 214 30.86 -20.38 -2.69
CA ASN A 214 31.83 -19.81 -1.76
C ASN A 214 31.38 -18.48 -1.13
N GLN A 215 30.36 -17.83 -1.71
CA GLN A 215 29.89 -16.52 -1.25
C GLN A 215 29.26 -16.54 0.16
N PHE A 216 28.74 -17.70 0.58
CA PHE A 216 28.01 -17.85 1.85
C PHE A 216 28.93 -17.91 3.08
N GLU A 217 30.18 -18.33 2.92
CA GLU A 217 31.18 -18.40 3.99
C GLU A 217 31.81 -17.02 4.29
N MET A 218 31.64 -16.05 3.38
CA MET A 218 32.15 -14.68 3.55
C MET A 218 31.40 -13.84 4.60
N ILE A 219 30.32 -14.38 5.19
CA ILE A 219 29.45 -13.67 6.14
C ILE A 219 29.93 -13.90 7.57
N LYS A 220 30.60 -12.89 8.12
CA LYS A 220 31.12 -12.88 9.50
C LYS A 220 30.04 -12.72 10.56
N LYS A 221 28.96 -12.01 10.23
CA LYS A 221 27.87 -11.68 11.18
C LYS A 221 26.60 -11.27 10.45
N THR A 222 25.45 -11.70 10.96
CA THR A 222 24.14 -11.14 10.59
C THR A 222 23.70 -10.09 11.62
N TYR A 223 23.25 -8.93 11.16
CA TYR A 223 22.73 -7.84 11.99
C TYR A 223 21.20 -7.89 12.14
N SER A 224 20.48 -8.21 11.07
CA SER A 224 19.04 -8.42 11.08
C SER A 224 18.61 -9.39 9.97
N LYS A 225 17.41 -9.94 10.10
CA LYS A 225 16.76 -10.87 9.17
C LYS A 225 15.28 -10.52 9.07
N HIS A 226 14.75 -10.45 7.86
CA HIS A 226 13.41 -9.96 7.54
C HIS A 226 12.84 -10.72 6.34
N ARG A 227 11.52 -10.68 6.11
CA ARG A 227 10.84 -11.43 5.04
C ARG A 227 9.68 -10.65 4.41
N PHE A 228 9.73 -10.38 3.12
CA PHE A 228 8.66 -9.69 2.39
C PHE A 228 8.12 -10.57 1.25
N THR A 229 6.84 -10.38 0.91
CA THR A 229 6.24 -10.98 -0.29
C THR A 229 6.31 -9.94 -1.41
N TRP A 230 6.81 -10.33 -2.58
CA TRP A 230 6.73 -9.47 -3.76
C TRP A 230 5.36 -9.62 -4.41
N HIS A 231 4.73 -8.48 -4.68
CA HIS A 231 3.39 -8.40 -5.28
C HIS A 231 3.42 -7.75 -6.68
N GLY A 232 4.60 -7.44 -7.22
CA GLY A 232 4.72 -6.99 -8.60
C GLY A 232 4.36 -8.09 -9.61
N ILE A 233 4.19 -7.71 -10.88
CA ILE A 233 3.88 -8.62 -12.00
C ILE A 233 5.11 -8.89 -12.86
N ASP A 234 5.07 -10.01 -13.59
CA ASP A 234 6.11 -10.39 -14.53
C ASP A 234 5.94 -9.70 -15.89
N PRO A 235 6.98 -9.75 -16.73
CA PRO A 235 6.85 -9.49 -18.15
C PRO A 235 5.79 -10.38 -18.78
N ILE A 236 5.01 -9.82 -19.72
CA ILE A 236 4.41 -10.63 -20.78
C ILE A 236 5.56 -11.35 -21.50
N ASP A 237 5.48 -12.68 -21.59
CA ASP A 237 6.47 -13.47 -22.32
C ASP A 237 6.19 -13.38 -23.83
N LEU A 238 7.08 -12.70 -24.54
CA LEU A 238 6.97 -12.46 -25.99
C LEU A 238 7.47 -13.63 -26.84
N ASN A 239 8.06 -14.68 -26.25
CA ASN A 239 8.54 -15.84 -27.02
C ASN A 239 7.40 -16.71 -27.57
N HIS A 240 6.21 -16.62 -26.98
CA HIS A 240 5.00 -17.32 -27.43
C HIS A 240 4.24 -16.48 -28.49
N GLY A 241 4.93 -16.18 -29.60
CA GLY A 241 4.54 -15.21 -30.65
C GLY A 241 3.30 -15.53 -31.51
N HIS A 242 2.32 -16.26 -30.97
CA HIS A 242 1.05 -16.57 -31.63
C HIS A 242 -0.19 -16.03 -30.89
N HIS A 243 -0.02 -15.51 -29.67
CA HIS A 243 -1.12 -14.92 -28.91
C HIS A 243 -1.47 -13.53 -29.42
N ARG A 244 -2.74 -13.31 -29.74
CA ARG A 244 -3.27 -11.97 -30.05
C ARG A 244 -3.14 -11.08 -28.81
N ILE A 245 -3.03 -9.77 -28.99
CA ILE A 245 -2.97 -8.81 -27.87
C ILE A 245 -4.21 -8.89 -26.94
N SER A 246 -5.32 -9.49 -27.40
CA SER A 246 -6.48 -9.81 -26.55
C SER A 246 -6.28 -10.98 -25.57
N GLU A 247 -5.22 -11.77 -25.74
CA GLU A 247 -4.86 -12.92 -24.88
C GLU A 247 -3.70 -12.59 -23.92
N THR A 248 -3.16 -11.35 -23.97
CA THR A 248 -1.92 -10.94 -23.27
C THR A 248 -2.13 -10.16 -21.98
N SER A 249 -3.20 -10.42 -21.23
CA SER A 249 -3.20 -10.13 -19.79
C SER A 249 -1.90 -10.67 -19.17
N ALA A 250 -1.23 -9.88 -18.33
CA ALA A 250 0.11 -10.20 -17.84
C ALA A 250 0.21 -11.68 -17.40
N THR A 251 1.11 -12.42 -18.04
CA THR A 251 1.22 -13.90 -17.94
C THR A 251 1.48 -14.38 -16.50
N SER A 252 1.88 -13.48 -15.59
CA SER A 252 1.86 -13.73 -14.16
C SER A 252 0.45 -14.01 -13.63
N ARG A 253 0.24 -15.22 -13.14
CA ARG A 253 -0.79 -15.45 -12.12
C ARG A 253 -0.47 -14.57 -10.91
N SER A 254 -1.40 -13.73 -10.47
CA SER A 254 -1.25 -13.05 -9.18
C SER A 254 -1.15 -14.09 -8.06
N PRO A 255 -0.29 -13.91 -7.04
CA PRO A 255 -0.32 -14.73 -5.83
C PRO A 255 -1.62 -14.59 -5.03
N SER A 256 -2.41 -13.55 -5.29
CA SER A 256 -3.64 -13.26 -4.58
C SER A 256 -4.52 -12.27 -5.32
N ASP A 257 -5.80 -12.58 -5.38
CA ASP A 257 -6.83 -11.70 -5.89
C ASP A 257 -7.29 -10.67 -4.83
N VAL A 258 -6.82 -10.78 -3.58
CA VAL A 258 -7.16 -9.87 -2.49
C VAL A 258 -5.91 -9.26 -1.85
N LEU A 259 -5.79 -7.93 -1.96
CA LEU A 259 -4.66 -7.17 -1.42
C LEU A 259 -5.14 -6.09 -0.45
N HIS A 260 -4.47 -5.98 0.70
CA HIS A 260 -4.77 -5.01 1.73
C HIS A 260 -3.63 -3.99 1.85
N ILE A 261 -3.90 -2.80 1.33
CA ILE A 261 -2.97 -1.69 1.21
C ILE A 261 -3.30 -0.65 2.29
N VAL A 262 -2.28 -0.14 2.98
CA VAL A 262 -2.43 1.03 3.86
C VAL A 262 -2.04 2.27 3.08
N VAL A 263 -2.85 3.32 3.13
CA VAL A 263 -2.53 4.61 2.50
C VAL A 263 -2.43 5.70 3.55
N ILE A 264 -1.30 6.40 3.58
CA ILE A 264 -0.91 7.44 4.53
C ILE A 264 -0.08 8.50 3.81
N GLY A 265 -0.03 9.71 4.34
CA GLY A 265 0.84 10.79 3.89
C GLY A 265 0.87 11.89 4.92
N ASP A 266 1.84 12.79 4.83
CA ASP A 266 1.90 14.01 5.62
C ASP A 266 1.93 13.70 7.13
N ASN A 267 2.99 12.97 7.49
CA ASN A 267 3.26 12.56 8.88
C ASN A 267 4.33 13.41 9.57
N GLN A 268 4.87 14.39 8.86
CA GLN A 268 6.00 15.22 9.25
C GLN A 268 5.76 15.94 10.58
N PHE A 269 6.83 16.15 11.36
CA PHE A 269 6.89 16.74 12.71
C PHE A 269 6.01 16.15 13.84
N ALA A 270 5.02 15.29 13.56
CA ALA A 270 4.02 14.82 14.54
C ALA A 270 4.21 13.36 14.99
N VAL A 271 5.45 13.01 15.35
CA VAL A 271 5.92 11.68 15.80
C VAL A 271 4.94 10.91 16.71
N LYS A 272 4.27 11.58 17.66
CA LYS A 272 3.32 10.94 18.59
C LYS A 272 2.05 10.45 17.87
N THR A 273 1.49 11.29 17.01
CA THR A 273 0.30 11.00 16.21
C THR A 273 0.60 9.88 15.24
N PHE A 274 1.66 10.00 14.44
CA PHE A 274 1.99 8.99 13.45
C PHE A 274 2.28 7.62 14.10
N ARG A 275 3.01 7.57 15.22
CA ARG A 275 3.20 6.31 16.00
C ARG A 275 1.89 5.68 16.48
N LYS A 276 0.85 6.47 16.76
CA LYS A 276 -0.49 5.97 17.13
C LYS A 276 -1.18 5.34 15.91
N LEU A 277 -1.01 5.92 14.72
CA LEU A 277 -1.53 5.39 13.46
C LEU A 277 -0.79 4.11 13.03
N VAL A 278 0.55 4.09 13.06
CA VAL A 278 1.35 2.92 12.67
C VAL A 278 1.00 1.70 13.52
N LYS A 279 0.90 1.86 14.85
CA LYS A 279 0.47 0.77 15.76
C LYS A 279 -0.92 0.22 15.43
N ARG A 280 -1.79 1.02 14.83
CA ARG A 280 -3.09 0.58 14.36
C ARG A 280 -2.94 -0.16 13.04
N PHE A 281 -2.48 0.50 11.99
CA PHE A 281 -2.55 -0.05 10.64
C PHE A 281 -1.68 -1.31 10.44
N ILE A 282 -0.59 -1.49 11.22
CA ILE A 282 0.19 -2.73 11.21
C ILE A 282 -0.65 -3.93 11.68
N ASN A 283 -1.57 -3.73 12.64
CA ASN A 283 -2.53 -4.77 13.05
C ASN A 283 -3.73 -4.82 12.10
N ILE A 284 -3.47 -5.20 10.84
CA ILE A 284 -4.49 -5.19 9.78
C ILE A 284 -5.72 -6.05 10.12
N LYS A 285 -5.53 -7.14 10.89
CA LYS A 285 -6.59 -8.05 11.35
C LYS A 285 -7.73 -7.34 12.10
N ALA A 286 -7.43 -6.26 12.83
CA ALA A 286 -8.44 -5.48 13.54
C ALA A 286 -9.38 -4.69 12.61
N TYR A 287 -9.06 -4.60 11.32
CA TYR A 287 -9.77 -3.81 10.33
C TYR A 287 -10.27 -4.62 9.13
N LEU A 288 -9.91 -5.90 9.02
CA LEU A 288 -10.45 -6.80 8.03
C LEU A 288 -11.98 -6.96 8.23
N PRO A 289 -12.76 -7.02 7.13
CA PRO A 289 -14.19 -7.29 7.21
C PRO A 289 -14.45 -8.69 7.78
N SER A 290 -15.48 -8.84 8.62
CA SER A 290 -15.98 -10.17 9.00
C SER A 290 -16.52 -10.91 7.76
N PRO A 291 -16.51 -12.25 7.70
CA PRO A 291 -16.99 -12.99 6.52
C PRO A 291 -18.43 -12.62 6.11
N LYS A 292 -19.31 -12.34 7.09
CA LYS A 292 -20.71 -11.90 6.90
C LYS A 292 -20.87 -10.40 6.57
N SER A 293 -19.78 -9.64 6.46
CA SER A 293 -19.81 -8.23 6.08
C SER A 293 -20.11 -8.08 4.60
N ILE A 294 -20.87 -7.06 4.21
CA ILE A 294 -21.06 -6.74 2.77
C ILE A 294 -19.79 -6.22 2.10
N PHE A 295 -18.74 -5.96 2.89
CA PHE A 295 -17.40 -5.58 2.44
C PHE A 295 -16.40 -6.74 2.48
N SER A 296 -16.84 -7.96 2.83
CA SER A 296 -15.95 -9.13 2.70
C SER A 296 -15.57 -9.33 1.23
N PRO A 297 -14.32 -9.76 0.95
CA PRO A 297 -13.95 -10.12 -0.40
C PRO A 297 -14.76 -11.34 -0.87
N ARG A 298 -14.78 -11.60 -2.18
CA ARG A 298 -15.52 -12.72 -2.76
C ARG A 298 -15.15 -14.08 -2.18
N GLN A 299 -16.16 -14.90 -1.93
CA GLN A 299 -16.00 -16.30 -1.54
C GLN A 299 -16.61 -17.19 -2.62
N LEU A 300 -15.79 -17.60 -3.58
CA LEU A 300 -16.11 -18.66 -4.52
C LEU A 300 -15.84 -20.01 -3.85
N ILE A 301 -16.67 -21.02 -4.15
CA ILE A 301 -16.81 -22.24 -3.33
C ILE A 301 -15.49 -23.03 -3.15
N ASN A 302 -14.57 -22.93 -4.11
CA ASN A 302 -13.32 -23.69 -4.14
C ASN A 302 -12.08 -22.90 -3.70
N HIS A 303 -12.20 -21.63 -3.30
CA HIS A 303 -11.06 -20.72 -3.14
C HIS A 303 -11.00 -20.05 -1.75
N PRO A 304 -10.30 -20.66 -0.76
CA PRO A 304 -10.14 -20.05 0.55
C PRO A 304 -9.24 -18.82 0.50
N LEU A 305 -9.80 -17.65 0.82
CA LEU A 305 -9.06 -16.40 0.88
C LEU A 305 -8.00 -16.41 2.02
N PRO A 306 -6.74 -16.07 1.74
CA PRO A 306 -5.72 -16.01 2.77
C PRO A 306 -5.88 -14.74 3.62
N ILE A 307 -5.79 -14.88 4.93
CA ILE A 307 -5.92 -13.77 5.90
C ILE A 307 -4.53 -13.19 6.18
N PRO A 308 -4.23 -11.94 5.81
CA PRO A 308 -2.91 -11.36 6.05
C PRO A 308 -2.65 -11.07 7.54
N ASN A 309 -1.39 -11.24 7.97
CA ASN A 309 -0.94 -10.90 9.32
C ASN A 309 -0.50 -9.43 9.47
N LYS A 310 -0.25 -8.75 8.35
CA LYS A 310 0.26 -7.38 8.20
C LYS A 310 -0.25 -6.83 6.86
N PRO A 311 -0.29 -5.51 6.61
CA PRO A 311 -0.56 -4.97 5.28
C PRO A 311 0.34 -5.60 4.21
N ASN A 312 -0.20 -5.80 3.00
CA ASN A 312 0.59 -6.29 1.86
C ASN A 312 1.62 -5.25 1.39
N MET A 313 1.25 -3.97 1.49
CA MET A 313 2.06 -2.82 1.08
C MET A 313 1.54 -1.53 1.74
N ILE A 314 2.39 -0.50 1.75
CA ILE A 314 2.06 0.87 2.17
C ILE A 314 2.18 1.77 0.94
N PHE A 315 1.18 2.61 0.70
CA PHE A 315 1.30 3.78 -0.17
C PHE A 315 1.54 4.98 0.73
N HIS A 316 2.71 5.60 0.58
CA HIS A 316 3.05 6.86 1.23
C HIS A 316 2.86 8.00 0.23
N LEU A 317 2.04 8.99 0.57
CA LEU A 317 1.63 10.07 -0.33
C LEU A 317 2.57 11.28 -0.30
N GLY A 318 3.71 11.21 0.39
CA GLY A 318 4.68 12.29 0.56
C GLY A 318 4.61 12.95 1.94
N ASP A 319 5.53 13.90 2.15
CA ASP A 319 5.80 14.63 3.40
C ASP A 319 5.95 13.70 4.62
N ALA A 320 6.94 12.81 4.49
CA ALA A 320 7.45 11.95 5.56
C ALA A 320 8.31 12.72 6.58
N VAL A 321 8.96 13.79 6.14
CA VAL A 321 9.76 14.74 6.94
C VAL A 321 9.38 16.18 6.58
N GLN A 322 9.84 17.17 7.36
CA GLN A 322 9.63 18.60 7.08
C GLN A 322 10.75 19.19 6.21
N ASP A 323 11.92 18.56 6.24
CA ASP A 323 13.13 18.97 5.54
C ASP A 323 13.93 17.71 5.15
N ALA A 324 14.02 17.46 3.85
CA ALA A 324 14.74 16.33 3.25
C ALA A 324 16.22 16.24 3.66
N HIS A 325 16.87 17.36 4.00
CA HIS A 325 18.27 17.40 4.41
C HIS A 325 18.44 17.27 5.95
N ASN A 326 17.33 17.26 6.70
CA ASN A 326 17.33 17.05 8.14
C ASN A 326 17.37 15.56 8.51
N LEU A 327 18.58 15.01 8.59
CA LEU A 327 18.87 13.60 8.89
C LEU A 327 18.27 13.06 10.20
N LYS A 328 17.90 13.96 11.10
CA LYS A 328 17.23 13.66 12.36
C LYS A 328 15.73 13.48 12.20
N GLN A 329 15.07 14.29 11.36
CA GLN A 329 13.65 14.12 11.05
C GLN A 329 13.40 12.79 10.35
N TRP A 330 14.27 12.39 9.40
CA TRP A 330 14.21 11.05 8.79
C TRP A 330 14.21 9.94 9.84
N GLN A 331 14.97 10.09 10.94
CA GLN A 331 14.91 9.15 12.08
C GLN A 331 13.61 9.26 12.87
N THR A 332 13.23 10.45 13.32
CA THR A 332 12.18 10.62 14.33
C THR A 332 10.77 10.56 13.77
N ASP A 333 10.58 11.05 12.55
CA ASP A 333 9.27 11.37 11.98
C ASP A 333 8.83 10.24 11.04
N PHE A 334 9.75 9.66 10.27
CA PHE A 334 9.47 8.54 9.37
C PHE A 334 9.95 7.17 9.90
N TRP A 335 11.26 7.02 10.17
CA TRP A 335 11.85 5.69 10.38
C TRP A 335 11.50 5.04 11.71
N ASP A 336 11.61 5.77 12.82
CA ASP A 336 11.31 5.22 14.14
C ASP A 336 9.81 4.90 14.30
N PRO A 337 8.84 5.72 13.85
CA PRO A 337 7.43 5.35 13.92
C PRO A 337 7.11 4.03 13.22
N LEU A 338 7.71 3.81 12.06
CA LEU A 338 7.60 2.57 11.29
C LEU A 338 8.32 1.39 11.97
N THR A 339 9.55 1.55 12.44
CA THR A 339 10.42 0.41 12.83
C THR A 339 10.59 0.19 14.34
N PHE A 340 10.40 1.21 15.19
CA PHE A 340 10.67 1.11 16.63
C PHE A 340 9.62 0.25 17.35
N LYS A 341 10.07 -0.91 17.87
CA LYS A 341 9.23 -2.03 18.37
C LYS A 341 8.34 -2.70 17.30
N ASN A 342 8.24 -2.12 16.11
CA ASN A 342 7.42 -2.55 14.98
C ASN A 342 8.30 -3.21 13.91
N LYS A 343 8.85 -4.40 14.19
CA LYS A 343 9.75 -5.13 13.27
C LYS A 343 9.13 -5.44 11.89
N LEU A 344 7.79 -5.41 11.80
CA LEU A 344 7.03 -5.73 10.59
C LEU A 344 7.15 -4.67 9.49
N ALA A 345 7.50 -3.40 9.78
CA ALA A 345 7.62 -2.39 8.73
C ALA A 345 8.82 -2.66 7.78
N SER A 346 9.90 -3.24 8.30
CA SER A 346 11.02 -3.77 7.50
C SER A 346 10.63 -4.98 6.62
N GLU A 347 9.37 -5.36 6.61
CA GLU A 347 8.83 -6.51 5.89
C GLU A 347 7.61 -6.15 5.00
N ILE A 348 7.30 -4.87 4.84
CA ILE A 348 6.17 -4.37 4.05
C ILE A 348 6.74 -3.42 2.98
N PRO A 349 6.60 -3.74 1.67
CA PRO A 349 6.99 -2.84 0.60
C PRO A 349 6.24 -1.51 0.64
N ILE A 350 6.95 -0.42 0.34
CA ILE A 350 6.42 0.95 0.31
C ILE A 350 6.44 1.48 -1.13
N VAL A 351 5.28 1.85 -1.66
CA VAL A 351 5.19 2.76 -2.81
C VAL A 351 5.26 4.18 -2.25
N TYR A 352 6.20 4.98 -2.71
CA TYR A 352 6.50 6.29 -2.14
C TYR A 352 6.29 7.39 -3.19
N ALA A 353 5.22 8.16 -3.06
CA ALA A 353 5.10 9.45 -3.73
C ALA A 353 5.87 10.50 -2.92
N LYS A 354 6.52 11.43 -3.60
CA LYS A 354 7.39 12.43 -2.99
C LYS A 354 6.64 13.75 -2.80
N GLY A 355 6.70 14.29 -1.58
CA GLY A 355 6.07 15.57 -1.26
C GLY A 355 7.03 16.77 -1.33
N ASN A 356 6.51 17.96 -1.06
CA ASN A 356 7.30 19.20 -1.12
C ASN A 356 8.33 19.33 0.00
N HIS A 357 8.08 18.77 1.18
CA HIS A 357 9.02 18.79 2.30
C HIS A 357 10.09 17.70 2.21
N ASP A 358 9.74 16.57 1.59
CA ASP A 358 10.70 15.51 1.23
C ASP A 358 11.52 15.86 -0.03
N PHE A 359 11.38 17.07 -0.58
CA PHE A 359 11.95 17.37 -1.89
C PHE A 359 13.47 17.61 -1.85
N ASP A 360 14.21 16.61 -2.34
CA ASP A 360 15.65 16.66 -2.50
C ASP A 360 16.05 17.33 -3.82
N ASN A 361 16.55 18.57 -3.72
CA ASN A 361 17.05 19.37 -4.84
C ASN A 361 18.30 18.79 -5.53
N SER A 362 19.00 17.85 -4.91
CA SER A 362 20.15 17.15 -5.52
C SER A 362 19.73 15.99 -6.43
N GLY A 363 18.48 15.52 -6.35
CA GLY A 363 18.02 14.31 -7.04
C GLY A 363 18.58 12.99 -6.45
N HIS A 364 19.40 13.03 -5.41
CA HIS A 364 20.00 11.84 -4.82
C HIS A 364 18.99 10.91 -4.13
N ASN A 365 17.89 11.45 -3.58
CA ASN A 365 16.74 10.71 -3.05
C ASN A 365 17.14 9.61 -2.04
N LEU A 366 18.13 9.91 -1.19
CA LEU A 366 18.93 8.89 -0.49
C LEU A 366 18.13 8.01 0.47
N TYR A 367 17.11 8.55 1.14
CA TYR A 367 16.29 7.81 2.11
C TYR A 367 15.08 7.08 1.50
N SER A 368 14.77 7.29 0.22
CA SER A 368 13.71 6.60 -0.52
C SER A 368 14.24 5.57 -1.54
N GLY A 369 15.56 5.37 -1.62
CA GLY A 369 16.19 4.38 -2.50
C GLY A 369 16.94 4.94 -3.72
N GLY A 370 16.94 6.26 -3.90
CA GLY A 370 17.47 6.92 -5.09
C GLY A 370 16.39 7.17 -6.15
N LEU A 371 16.82 7.46 -7.38
CA LEU A 371 15.90 7.57 -8.51
C LEU A 371 15.38 6.19 -8.90
N PRO A 372 14.05 5.99 -9.06
CA PRO A 372 13.50 4.83 -9.72
C PRO A 372 14.04 4.71 -11.15
N LYS A 373 14.42 3.49 -11.56
CA LYS A 373 14.79 3.24 -12.96
C LYS A 373 13.54 3.33 -13.84
N VAL A 374 13.66 3.95 -15.02
CA VAL A 374 12.67 3.75 -16.09
C VAL A 374 12.63 2.27 -16.42
N GLN A 375 11.44 1.73 -16.68
CA GLN A 375 11.24 0.29 -16.86
C GLN A 375 11.63 -0.11 -18.29
N ILE A 376 12.94 -0.12 -18.56
CA ILE A 376 13.51 -0.35 -19.90
C ILE A 376 13.11 -1.72 -20.46
N GLY A 377 13.05 -2.76 -19.61
CA GLY A 377 12.56 -4.07 -20.03
C GLY A 377 11.09 -4.04 -20.49
N GLU A 378 10.25 -3.21 -19.87
CA GLU A 378 8.86 -2.96 -20.24
C GLU A 378 8.75 -2.10 -21.53
N MET A 379 9.66 -1.13 -21.73
CA MET A 379 9.78 -0.34 -22.96
C MET A 379 10.20 -1.19 -24.16
N ASN A 380 11.23 -2.04 -24.00
CA ASN A 380 11.71 -2.91 -25.08
C ASN A 380 10.64 -3.94 -25.48
N ARG A 381 9.81 -4.44 -24.53
CA ARG A 381 8.65 -5.30 -24.85
C ARG A 381 7.68 -4.62 -25.82
N THR A 382 7.38 -3.35 -25.57
CA THR A 382 6.47 -2.54 -26.39
C THR A 382 7.01 -2.37 -27.83
N GLN A 383 8.32 -2.21 -27.98
CA GLN A 383 8.97 -2.13 -29.30
C GLN A 383 9.03 -3.48 -30.02
N THR A 384 9.40 -4.57 -29.33
CA THR A 384 9.46 -5.92 -29.90
C THR A 384 8.07 -6.43 -30.30
N ALA A 385 7.03 -6.11 -29.54
CA ALA A 385 5.65 -6.46 -29.89
C ALA A 385 5.22 -5.84 -31.23
N LYS A 386 5.53 -4.55 -31.48
CA LYS A 386 5.30 -3.89 -32.78
C LYS A 386 6.04 -4.54 -33.94
N LEU A 387 7.26 -5.00 -33.70
CA LEU A 387 8.11 -5.61 -34.74
C LEU A 387 7.65 -7.03 -35.10
N ASN A 388 7.12 -7.78 -34.11
CA ASN A 388 6.70 -9.16 -34.30
C ASN A 388 5.23 -9.30 -34.74
N SER A 389 4.39 -8.28 -34.55
CA SER A 389 3.03 -8.28 -35.07
C SER A 389 3.00 -8.01 -36.58
N ASN A 390 2.98 -9.07 -37.40
CA ASN A 390 2.59 -9.02 -38.82
C ASN A 390 1.08 -8.71 -39.02
N SER A 391 0.47 -7.98 -38.08
CA SER A 391 -0.93 -7.58 -38.04
C SER A 391 -0.98 -6.06 -37.94
N PRO A 392 -1.88 -5.37 -38.67
CA PRO A 392 -1.98 -3.91 -38.66
C PRO A 392 -2.64 -3.37 -37.37
N LEU A 393 -2.35 -4.00 -36.22
CA LEU A 393 -2.70 -3.47 -34.91
C LEU A 393 -1.66 -2.44 -34.47
N GLU A 394 -1.57 -1.34 -35.22
CA GLU A 394 -1.07 -0.10 -34.64
C GLU A 394 -1.97 0.24 -33.46
N ILE A 395 -1.54 -0.06 -32.23
CA ILE A 395 -2.18 0.51 -31.04
C ILE A 395 -1.95 2.03 -31.16
N PRO A 396 -3.00 2.84 -31.45
CA PRO A 396 -2.78 4.20 -31.91
C PRO A 396 -2.03 4.99 -30.84
N GLY A 397 -0.92 5.61 -31.23
CA GLY A 397 -0.14 6.48 -30.35
C GLY A 397 1.08 5.90 -29.69
N ILE A 398 1.19 4.57 -29.52
CA ILE A 398 2.44 3.99 -29.03
C ILE A 398 3.58 4.28 -30.01
N ALA A 399 3.30 4.37 -31.32
CA ALA A 399 4.29 4.76 -32.34
C ALA A 399 4.82 6.19 -32.15
N GLU A 400 3.99 7.15 -31.76
CA GLU A 400 4.37 8.55 -31.60
C GLU A 400 4.97 8.82 -30.21
N ALA A 401 4.40 8.20 -29.17
CA ALA A 401 4.95 8.21 -27.82
C ALA A 401 6.37 7.62 -27.81
N ASP A 402 6.58 6.46 -28.45
CA ASP A 402 7.92 5.89 -28.58
C ASP A 402 8.84 6.80 -29.41
N LYS A 403 8.45 7.30 -30.59
CA LYS A 403 9.29 8.27 -31.35
C LYS A 403 9.73 9.48 -30.50
N SER A 404 8.89 9.91 -29.54
CA SER A 404 9.18 11.04 -28.65
C SER A 404 10.10 10.71 -27.45
N TYR A 405 10.29 9.43 -27.13
CA TYR A 405 10.94 8.97 -25.88
C TYR A 405 12.04 7.90 -26.09
N THR A 406 12.08 7.20 -27.23
CA THR A 406 13.07 6.15 -27.56
C THR A 406 14.31 6.69 -28.27
N THR A 407 14.41 8.00 -28.47
CA THR A 407 15.65 8.69 -28.89
C THR A 407 16.66 8.82 -27.74
N PHE A 408 16.25 8.57 -26.50
CA PHE A 408 17.15 8.38 -25.37
C PHE A 408 17.69 6.96 -25.38
N THR A 409 18.98 6.79 -25.66
CA THR A 409 19.69 5.53 -25.43
C THR A 409 19.59 5.16 -23.96
N ALA A 410 18.75 4.17 -23.68
CA ALA A 410 18.47 3.73 -22.32
C ALA A 410 19.72 3.26 -21.60
N HIS A 411 19.93 3.73 -20.37
CA HIS A 411 20.34 2.86 -19.26
C HIS A 411 20.05 3.45 -17.88
N GLU A 412 20.11 4.77 -17.71
CA GLU A 412 19.75 5.47 -16.46
C GLU A 412 18.95 6.74 -16.80
N ARG A 413 18.14 7.27 -15.86
CA ARG A 413 17.68 8.66 -15.96
C ARG A 413 18.91 9.57 -15.93
N ASP A 414 18.84 10.73 -16.57
CA ASP A 414 19.89 11.75 -16.47
C ASP A 414 20.29 11.92 -14.98
N PRO A 415 21.57 11.77 -14.61
CA PRO A 415 22.00 11.95 -13.22
C PRO A 415 21.66 13.32 -12.61
N GLN A 416 21.32 14.32 -13.44
CA GLN A 416 20.84 15.64 -13.02
C GLN A 416 19.31 15.69 -12.79
N ALA A 417 18.56 14.67 -13.22
CA ALA A 417 17.11 14.61 -13.06
C ALA A 417 16.73 14.41 -11.58
N ARG A 418 15.78 15.21 -11.10
CA ARG A 418 15.31 15.15 -9.70
C ARG A 418 14.03 14.33 -9.51
N GLY A 419 13.33 14.03 -10.61
CA GLY A 419 11.98 13.48 -10.63
C GLY A 419 11.90 12.01 -10.25
N THR A 420 11.00 11.72 -9.31
CA THR A 420 10.82 10.40 -8.69
C THR A 420 9.54 9.68 -9.13
N TYR A 421 8.97 10.05 -10.27
CA TYR A 421 7.79 9.40 -10.86
C TYR A 421 8.13 7.99 -11.40
N PHE A 422 7.22 7.01 -11.27
CA PHE A 422 7.37 5.64 -11.76
C PHE A 422 6.02 4.91 -11.79
N ALA A 423 5.95 3.74 -12.42
CA ALA A 423 4.76 2.91 -12.44
C ALA A 423 4.96 1.58 -11.69
N TYR A 424 3.88 0.98 -11.19
CA TYR A 424 3.90 -0.29 -10.48
C TYR A 424 2.56 -1.00 -10.64
N SER A 425 2.58 -2.30 -10.93
CA SER A 425 1.38 -3.13 -10.93
C SER A 425 1.42 -4.12 -9.76
N PRO A 426 0.62 -3.94 -8.69
CA PRO A 426 0.48 -4.90 -7.60
C PRO A 426 -0.35 -6.14 -7.99
N HIS A 427 -0.95 -6.12 -9.18
CA HIS A 427 -1.82 -7.14 -9.73
C HIS A 427 -1.90 -6.94 -11.26
N PRO A 428 -2.00 -7.99 -12.10
CA PRO A 428 -2.16 -7.91 -13.57
C PRO A 428 -3.27 -7.00 -14.13
N ARG A 429 -4.16 -6.48 -13.28
CA ARG A 429 -5.34 -5.66 -13.64
C ARG A 429 -5.40 -4.35 -12.85
N VAL A 430 -4.31 -4.03 -12.15
CA VAL A 430 -4.17 -2.81 -11.35
C VAL A 430 -2.88 -2.13 -11.79
N ARG A 431 -2.97 -0.92 -12.35
CA ARG A 431 -1.81 -0.08 -12.63
C ARG A 431 -1.80 1.09 -11.65
N VAL A 432 -0.67 1.27 -10.97
CA VAL A 432 -0.40 2.42 -10.10
C VAL A 432 0.65 3.27 -10.79
N ILE A 433 0.34 4.52 -11.08
CA ILE A 433 1.31 5.53 -11.53
C ILE A 433 1.60 6.44 -10.34
N VAL A 434 2.88 6.68 -10.06
CA VAL A 434 3.36 7.65 -9.07
C VAL A 434 3.90 8.85 -9.83
N CYS A 435 3.34 10.03 -9.56
CA CYS A 435 3.73 11.30 -10.14
C CYS A 435 4.50 12.16 -9.13
N ASP A 436 5.54 12.85 -9.60
CA ASP A 436 6.27 13.87 -8.84
C ASP A 436 5.62 15.25 -9.03
N SER A 437 5.04 15.79 -7.96
CA SER A 437 4.28 17.05 -7.97
C SER A 437 5.09 18.28 -7.52
N LYS A 438 6.42 18.17 -7.42
CA LYS A 438 7.30 19.28 -6.99
C LYS A 438 8.33 19.69 -8.05
N LEU A 439 8.26 19.13 -9.25
CA LEU A 439 9.11 19.51 -10.38
C LEU A 439 8.84 20.95 -10.84
N GLU A 440 9.88 21.61 -11.37
CA GLU A 440 9.83 23.02 -11.76
C GLU A 440 9.45 23.15 -13.26
N PRO A 441 8.32 23.77 -13.63
CA PRO A 441 7.87 23.87 -15.02
C PRO A 441 8.81 24.61 -15.98
N THR A 442 9.73 25.42 -15.45
CA THR A 442 10.69 26.22 -16.24
C THR A 442 12.12 25.67 -16.18
N ARG A 443 12.41 24.71 -15.31
CA ARG A 443 13.76 24.14 -15.17
C ARG A 443 13.99 23.10 -16.24
N LYS A 444 14.97 23.34 -17.11
CA LYS A 444 15.44 22.37 -18.10
C LYS A 444 16.08 21.14 -17.45
N LEU A 445 15.91 19.97 -18.06
CA LEU A 445 16.59 18.73 -17.62
C LEU A 445 18.11 18.87 -17.56
N SER A 446 18.68 19.49 -18.59
CA SER A 446 20.09 19.84 -18.73
C SER A 446 20.20 21.18 -19.46
N PRO A 447 21.34 21.91 -19.39
CA PRO A 447 21.47 23.24 -20.01
C PRO A 447 21.16 23.25 -21.52
N GLN A 448 21.47 22.15 -22.21
CA GLN A 448 21.25 21.96 -23.65
C GLN A 448 19.86 21.41 -24.00
N SER A 449 19.09 20.92 -23.02
CA SER A 449 17.76 20.37 -23.25
C SER A 449 16.78 21.44 -23.75
N SER A 450 15.87 21.03 -24.64
CA SER A 450 14.67 21.77 -25.03
C SER A 450 13.48 21.50 -24.11
N LEU A 451 13.57 20.52 -23.21
CA LEU A 451 12.51 20.07 -22.31
C LEU A 451 12.76 20.54 -20.87
N SER A 452 11.71 21.00 -20.21
CA SER A 452 11.68 21.12 -18.74
C SER A 452 11.51 19.76 -18.06
N GLU A 453 11.78 19.71 -16.76
CA GLU A 453 11.48 18.56 -15.90
C GLU A 453 9.99 18.16 -15.96
N VAL A 454 9.07 19.13 -16.08
CA VAL A 454 7.63 18.86 -16.17
C VAL A 454 7.23 18.38 -17.56
N ASP A 455 7.87 18.86 -18.64
CA ASP A 455 7.61 18.37 -20.00
C ASP A 455 8.02 16.91 -20.18
N GLU A 456 9.15 16.52 -19.58
CA GLU A 456 9.62 15.14 -19.63
C GLU A 456 8.77 14.22 -18.77
N HIS A 457 8.37 14.65 -17.56
CA HIS A 457 7.43 13.91 -16.72
C HIS A 457 6.04 13.77 -17.38
N GLU A 458 5.53 14.80 -18.07
CA GLU A 458 4.28 14.72 -18.85
C GLU A 458 4.38 13.72 -20.00
N ARG A 459 5.50 13.75 -20.76
CA ARG A 459 5.77 12.80 -21.84
C ARG A 459 5.88 11.37 -21.32
N TRP A 460 6.59 11.16 -20.21
CA TRP A 460 6.68 9.86 -19.56
C TRP A 460 5.30 9.37 -19.10
N LEU A 461 4.49 10.24 -18.48
CA LEU A 461 3.14 9.92 -18.03
C LEU A 461 2.25 9.49 -19.19
N LEU A 462 2.25 10.24 -20.29
CA LEU A 462 1.49 9.92 -21.50
C LEU A 462 1.98 8.64 -22.18
N TRP A 463 3.30 8.44 -22.27
CA TRP A 463 3.91 7.22 -22.77
C TRP A 463 3.46 6.02 -21.93
N GLU A 464 3.56 6.12 -20.61
CA GLU A 464 3.19 5.06 -19.67
C GLU A 464 1.67 4.75 -19.70
N MET A 465 0.81 5.77 -19.79
CA MET A 465 -0.64 5.59 -19.92
C MET A 465 -1.06 5.03 -21.29
N ALA A 466 -0.24 5.15 -22.33
CA ALA A 466 -0.50 4.54 -23.64
C ALA A 466 -0.25 3.01 -23.67
N ARG A 467 0.38 2.45 -22.63
CA ARG A 467 0.81 1.06 -22.60
C ARG A 467 -0.32 0.08 -22.27
N PRO A 468 -0.23 -1.19 -22.72
CA PRO A 468 -1.19 -2.24 -22.38
C PRO A 468 -1.47 -2.34 -20.88
N GLU A 469 -0.45 -2.23 -20.03
CA GLU A 469 -0.61 -2.33 -18.58
C GLU A 469 -1.52 -1.25 -17.97
N TRP A 470 -1.64 -0.07 -18.61
CA TRP A 470 -2.64 0.94 -18.24
C TRP A 470 -3.98 0.66 -18.92
N LYS A 471 -3.99 0.46 -20.25
CA LYS A 471 -5.22 0.29 -21.06
C LYS A 471 -6.05 -0.92 -20.60
N GLU A 472 -5.40 -2.05 -20.32
CA GLU A 472 -6.03 -3.32 -19.94
C GLU A 472 -6.37 -3.41 -18.45
N ALA A 473 -5.76 -2.61 -17.58
CA ALA A 473 -6.08 -2.60 -16.15
C ALA A 473 -7.53 -2.16 -15.91
N SER A 474 -8.28 -2.93 -15.11
CA SER A 474 -9.62 -2.57 -14.68
C SER A 474 -9.60 -1.45 -13.63
N ILE A 475 -8.56 -1.42 -12.77
CA ILE A 475 -8.37 -0.40 -11.73
C ILE A 475 -7.08 0.37 -12.00
N ARG A 476 -7.21 1.67 -12.26
CA ARG A 476 -6.11 2.57 -12.62
C ARG A 476 -5.97 3.63 -11.53
N ILE A 477 -4.85 3.62 -10.81
CA ILE A 477 -4.59 4.48 -9.64
C ILE A 477 -3.45 5.43 -9.96
N ILE A 478 -3.61 6.71 -9.61
CA ILE A 478 -2.54 7.70 -9.66
C ILE A 478 -2.27 8.20 -8.25
N LEU A 479 -1.00 8.19 -7.84
CA LEU A 479 -0.52 8.81 -6.60
C LEU A 479 0.22 10.10 -6.98
N VAL A 480 -0.24 11.24 -6.47
CA VAL A 480 0.38 12.55 -6.73
C VAL A 480 0.24 13.40 -5.47
N HIS A 481 1.36 13.84 -4.88
CA HIS A 481 1.33 14.42 -3.53
C HIS A 481 0.44 15.67 -3.45
N VAL A 482 0.74 16.70 -4.25
CA VAL A 482 -0.08 17.92 -4.35
C VAL A 482 -1.32 17.63 -5.22
N PRO A 483 -2.56 17.76 -4.70
CA PRO A 483 -3.76 17.53 -5.48
C PRO A 483 -4.03 18.67 -6.49
N PRO A 484 -4.66 18.40 -7.64
CA PRO A 484 -5.05 19.42 -8.61
C PRO A 484 -6.16 20.37 -8.11
N PHE A 485 -6.95 19.94 -7.11
CA PHE A 485 -8.16 20.61 -6.64
C PHE A 485 -8.16 20.78 -5.10
N ILE A 486 -7.22 21.56 -4.56
CA ILE A 486 -7.19 21.91 -3.12
C ILE A 486 -8.46 22.71 -2.78
N GLU A 487 -9.17 22.35 -1.70
CA GLU A 487 -10.29 23.15 -1.13
C GLU A 487 -9.96 23.74 0.25
N PHE A 488 -9.00 23.17 0.98
CA PHE A 488 -8.68 23.53 2.36
C PHE A 488 -7.17 23.75 2.51
N TRP A 489 -6.81 24.85 3.17
CA TRP A 489 -5.44 25.29 3.39
C TRP A 489 -5.44 26.48 4.37
N GLU A 490 -4.28 26.87 4.91
CA GLU A 490 -4.17 28.12 5.68
C GLU A 490 -4.39 29.35 4.77
N LYS A 491 -5.37 30.22 5.09
CA LYS A 491 -5.71 31.36 4.22
C LYS A 491 -4.57 32.36 4.04
N GLN A 492 -3.73 32.57 5.05
CA GLN A 492 -2.63 33.54 4.93
C GLN A 492 -1.61 33.03 3.90
N MET A 493 -1.17 31.78 4.02
CA MET A 493 -0.22 31.16 3.08
C MET A 493 -0.81 30.99 1.68
N TRP A 494 -2.10 30.64 1.56
CA TRP A 494 -2.81 30.55 0.27
C TRP A 494 -2.79 31.86 -0.52
N ASN A 495 -3.17 32.97 0.14
CA ASN A 495 -3.38 34.26 -0.51
C ASN A 495 -2.10 35.13 -0.57
N GLN A 496 -1.28 35.13 0.49
CA GLN A 496 -0.09 35.99 0.62
C GLN A 496 1.21 35.23 0.36
N GLY A 497 1.26 33.93 0.67
CA GLY A 497 2.40 33.04 0.36
C GLY A 497 2.43 32.55 -1.09
N HIS A 498 1.43 32.92 -1.90
CA HIS A 498 1.22 32.46 -3.28
C HIS A 498 1.03 30.93 -3.42
N GLU A 499 0.68 30.24 -2.34
CA GLU A 499 0.46 28.78 -2.35
C GLU A 499 -0.85 28.41 -3.08
N SER A 500 -1.72 29.37 -3.40
CA SER A 500 -2.83 29.19 -4.35
C SER A 500 -2.42 28.76 -5.77
N ALA A 501 -1.14 28.94 -6.13
CA ALA A 501 -0.57 28.41 -7.38
C ALA A 501 -0.09 26.95 -7.26
N TRP A 502 -0.08 26.35 -6.07
CA TRP A 502 0.31 24.95 -5.89
C TRP A 502 -0.71 24.01 -6.54
N GLY A 503 -0.22 22.91 -7.12
CA GLY A 503 -1.04 21.98 -7.90
C GLY A 503 -1.56 22.53 -9.24
N SER A 504 -1.30 23.81 -9.58
CA SER A 504 -1.77 24.43 -10.83
C SER A 504 -1.37 23.64 -12.08
N TYR A 505 -0.09 23.27 -12.22
CA TYR A 505 0.35 22.45 -13.36
C TYR A 505 -0.21 21.02 -13.30
N VAL A 506 -0.42 20.45 -12.11
CA VAL A 506 -1.08 19.14 -11.96
C VAL A 506 -2.52 19.23 -12.45
N ARG A 507 -3.22 20.36 -12.23
CA ARG A 507 -4.57 20.62 -12.74
C ARG A 507 -4.61 20.93 -14.24
N THR A 508 -3.71 21.76 -14.75
CA THR A 508 -3.78 22.24 -16.14
C THR A 508 -3.13 21.29 -17.14
N ARG A 509 -2.13 20.51 -16.72
CA ARG A 509 -1.39 19.57 -17.57
C ARG A 509 -1.78 18.12 -17.33
N PHE A 510 -1.66 17.63 -16.09
CA PHE A 510 -1.83 16.21 -15.80
C PHE A 510 -3.29 15.76 -15.67
N ALA A 511 -4.16 16.55 -15.03
CA ALA A 511 -5.58 16.18 -14.86
C ALA A 511 -6.34 15.95 -16.19
N PRO A 512 -6.11 16.71 -17.28
CA PRO A 512 -6.61 16.35 -18.61
C PRO A 512 -6.25 14.92 -19.05
N HIS A 513 -5.03 14.45 -18.74
CA HIS A 513 -4.61 13.08 -19.02
C HIS A 513 -5.29 12.09 -18.07
N PHE A 514 -5.38 12.40 -16.78
CA PHE A 514 -6.04 11.55 -15.78
C PHE A 514 -7.50 11.26 -16.15
N HIS A 515 -8.20 12.22 -16.77
CA HIS A 515 -9.57 12.08 -17.25
C HIS A 515 -9.71 11.45 -18.65
N GLY A 516 -8.61 11.20 -19.36
CA GLY A 516 -8.63 10.75 -20.76
C GLY A 516 -9.06 11.85 -21.76
N LEU A 517 -9.14 13.12 -21.32
CA LEU A 517 -9.72 14.24 -22.09
C LEU A 517 -8.70 15.11 -22.84
N SER A 518 -7.40 14.81 -22.77
CA SER A 518 -6.41 15.56 -23.56
C SER A 518 -6.49 15.19 -25.05
N PRO A 519 -5.94 16.02 -25.96
CA PRO A 519 -5.86 15.68 -27.37
C PRO A 519 -5.09 14.38 -27.64
N LEU A 520 -4.09 14.06 -26.80
CA LEU A 520 -3.27 12.85 -26.95
C LEU A 520 -3.99 11.61 -26.39
N THR A 521 -4.62 11.71 -25.21
CA THR A 521 -5.38 10.58 -24.66
C THR A 521 -6.59 10.24 -25.53
N SER A 522 -7.28 11.26 -26.06
CA SER A 522 -8.40 11.07 -27.00
C SER A 522 -7.95 10.41 -28.31
N ARG A 523 -6.81 10.85 -28.88
CA ARG A 523 -6.26 10.30 -30.14
C ARG A 523 -5.83 8.84 -30.01
N TYR A 524 -5.43 8.43 -28.81
CA TYR A 524 -4.78 7.14 -28.54
C TYR A 524 -5.67 6.18 -27.74
N ASP A 525 -6.94 6.55 -27.58
CA ASP A 525 -7.94 5.80 -26.80
C ASP A 525 -7.39 5.40 -25.43
N ILE A 526 -6.76 6.36 -24.74
CA ILE A 526 -6.21 6.16 -23.39
C ILE A 526 -7.34 6.38 -22.38
N PRO A 527 -7.72 5.34 -21.62
CA PRO A 527 -8.85 5.41 -20.71
C PRO A 527 -8.50 6.22 -19.45
N PRO A 528 -9.50 6.83 -18.79
CA PRO A 528 -9.31 7.58 -17.56
C PRO A 528 -8.79 6.71 -16.41
N ALA A 529 -8.12 7.37 -15.47
CA ALA A 529 -7.82 6.83 -14.16
C ALA A 529 -9.10 6.52 -13.38
N SER A 530 -9.13 5.41 -12.66
CA SER A 530 -10.21 5.11 -11.71
C SER A 530 -10.15 6.03 -10.49
N MET A 531 -8.93 6.32 -10.01
CA MET A 531 -8.73 7.07 -8.77
C MET A 531 -7.41 7.85 -8.77
N VAL A 532 -7.46 9.10 -8.30
CA VAL A 532 -6.28 9.94 -8.01
C VAL A 532 -6.22 10.15 -6.50
N ILE A 533 -5.06 9.86 -5.89
CA ILE A 533 -4.83 9.94 -4.46
C ILE A 533 -3.71 10.94 -4.16
N SER A 534 -4.00 11.86 -3.25
CA SER A 534 -3.11 12.95 -2.87
C SER A 534 -3.01 13.14 -1.36
N GLY A 535 -1.88 13.67 -0.92
CA GLY A 535 -1.64 14.10 0.46
C GLY A 535 -1.79 15.61 0.54
N HIS A 536 -0.75 16.25 1.06
CA HIS A 536 -0.48 17.68 1.04
C HIS A 536 -1.41 18.51 1.91
N SER A 537 -2.71 18.56 1.57
CA SER A 537 -3.70 19.16 2.46
C SER A 537 -4.01 18.20 3.61
N HIS A 538 -3.85 18.70 4.83
CA HIS A 538 -3.84 17.93 6.07
C HIS A 538 -5.25 17.59 6.57
N MET A 539 -6.05 17.00 5.69
CA MET A 539 -7.48 16.73 5.87
C MET A 539 -7.90 15.55 5.01
N TYR A 540 -9.14 15.09 5.16
CA TYR A 540 -9.71 14.07 4.28
C TYR A 540 -10.80 14.66 3.41
N ALA A 541 -10.70 14.50 2.09
CA ALA A 541 -11.78 14.79 1.17
C ALA A 541 -11.86 13.76 0.04
N ARG A 542 -13.08 13.50 -0.44
CA ARG A 542 -13.29 12.72 -1.67
C ARG A 542 -14.47 13.21 -2.50
N GLY A 543 -14.40 12.97 -3.80
CA GLY A 543 -15.49 13.16 -4.75
C GLY A 543 -15.07 12.67 -6.12
N MET A 544 -16.05 12.38 -6.97
CA MET A 544 -15.80 12.16 -8.39
C MET A 544 -15.89 13.48 -9.14
N LEU A 545 -15.01 13.70 -10.12
CA LEU A 545 -15.23 14.71 -11.14
C LEU A 545 -15.66 13.97 -12.42
N SER A 546 -16.86 14.30 -12.92
CA SER A 546 -17.40 13.68 -14.13
C SER A 546 -16.69 14.23 -15.37
N ASN A 547 -16.32 13.34 -16.30
CA ASN A 547 -15.70 13.68 -17.58
C ASN A 547 -16.55 14.65 -18.41
N PHE A 548 -17.88 14.65 -18.22
CA PHE A 548 -18.79 15.56 -18.90
C PHE A 548 -18.53 17.04 -18.56
N VAL A 549 -18.10 17.33 -17.33
CA VAL A 549 -17.83 18.71 -16.85
C VAL A 549 -16.34 18.99 -16.65
N ALA A 550 -15.50 17.96 -16.52
CA ALA A 550 -14.10 18.07 -16.10
C ALA A 550 -13.25 19.02 -16.98
N GLY A 551 -13.52 19.09 -18.29
CA GLY A 551 -12.79 19.98 -19.21
C GLY A 551 -12.81 21.46 -18.77
N GLN A 552 -13.91 21.92 -18.17
CA GLN A 552 -14.05 23.29 -17.66
C GLN A 552 -13.28 23.55 -16.35
N TYR A 553 -12.88 22.49 -15.64
CA TYR A 553 -12.15 22.57 -14.38
C TYR A 553 -10.64 22.71 -14.55
N PHE A 554 -10.08 22.30 -15.69
CA PHE A 554 -8.63 22.24 -15.87
C PHE A 554 -7.99 23.61 -16.14
N GLY A 555 -8.64 24.45 -16.97
CA GLY A 555 -8.09 25.73 -17.41
C GLY A 555 -8.26 26.89 -16.43
N GLU A 556 -9.20 26.78 -15.49
CA GLU A 556 -9.51 27.87 -14.55
C GLU A 556 -8.41 28.08 -13.50
N THR A 557 -8.13 29.35 -13.19
CA THR A 557 -7.08 29.74 -12.23
C THR A 557 -7.45 29.35 -10.80
N ASN A 558 -8.72 29.49 -10.42
CA ASN A 558 -9.27 29.18 -9.10
C ASN A 558 -10.73 28.72 -9.24
N SER A 559 -11.35 28.30 -8.14
CA SER A 559 -12.71 27.77 -8.17
C SER A 559 -13.79 28.85 -8.39
N ALA A 560 -13.48 30.14 -8.28
CA ALA A 560 -14.44 31.21 -8.53
C ALA A 560 -14.73 31.41 -10.03
N GLY A 561 -13.82 30.99 -10.93
CA GLY A 561 -14.05 30.95 -12.38
C GLY A 561 -15.08 29.90 -12.80
N ILE A 562 -15.30 28.85 -11.99
CA ILE A 562 -16.27 27.78 -12.29
C ILE A 562 -17.70 28.26 -12.01
N PRO A 563 -18.61 28.27 -13.02
CA PRO A 563 -20.00 28.67 -12.81
C PRO A 563 -20.71 27.83 -11.75
N VAL A 564 -21.56 28.47 -10.94
CA VAL A 564 -22.32 27.81 -9.86
C VAL A 564 -23.18 26.67 -10.39
N GLU A 565 -23.73 26.83 -11.59
CA GLU A 565 -24.55 25.86 -12.32
C GLU A 565 -23.73 24.62 -12.70
N LEU A 566 -22.45 24.81 -13.03
CA LEU A 566 -21.54 23.70 -13.32
C LEU A 566 -21.10 22.97 -12.05
N LYS A 567 -20.85 23.69 -10.95
CA LYS A 567 -20.60 23.08 -9.63
C LYS A 567 -21.80 22.24 -9.17
N LYS A 568 -23.02 22.79 -9.32
CA LYS A 568 -24.28 22.07 -9.09
C LYS A 568 -24.35 20.81 -9.97
N MET A 569 -24.07 20.94 -11.28
CA MET A 569 -24.09 19.84 -12.24
C MET A 569 -23.12 18.72 -11.88
N ALA A 570 -21.85 19.03 -11.60
CA ALA A 570 -20.84 18.09 -11.14
C ALA A 570 -21.35 17.31 -9.90
N ARG A 571 -21.89 18.04 -8.92
CA ARG A 571 -22.42 17.47 -7.68
C ARG A 571 -23.71 16.67 -7.85
N THR A 572 -24.51 16.96 -8.88
CA THR A 572 -25.73 16.18 -9.20
C THR A 572 -25.46 14.95 -10.06
N GLN A 573 -24.52 15.01 -11.00
CA GLN A 573 -24.08 13.84 -11.77
C GLN A 573 -23.53 12.77 -10.81
N ASN A 574 -22.68 13.18 -9.86
CA ASN A 574 -22.24 12.31 -8.77
C ASN A 574 -23.41 11.66 -8.00
N LYS A 575 -24.55 12.35 -7.84
CA LYS A 575 -25.71 11.85 -7.08
C LYS A 575 -26.67 10.99 -7.89
N GLN A 576 -26.41 10.71 -9.18
CA GLN A 576 -27.33 9.89 -9.97
C GLN A 576 -27.58 8.54 -9.27
N VAL A 577 -28.86 8.19 -9.17
CA VAL A 577 -29.29 7.08 -8.32
C VAL A 577 -28.92 5.79 -9.00
N TYR A 578 -27.92 5.11 -8.45
CA TYR A 578 -27.49 3.79 -8.88
C TYR A 578 -28.69 2.84 -9.04
N ASP A 579 -28.97 2.46 -10.28
CA ASP A 579 -29.92 1.41 -10.62
C ASP A 579 -29.19 0.06 -10.62
N PRO A 580 -29.55 -0.88 -9.71
CA PRO A 580 -28.97 -2.22 -9.68
C PRO A 580 -29.38 -3.10 -10.88
N VAL A 581 -30.27 -2.63 -11.75
CA VAL A 581 -30.75 -3.36 -12.95
C VAL A 581 -30.17 -2.77 -14.24
N ASN A 582 -30.04 -1.44 -14.34
CA ASN A 582 -29.40 -0.76 -15.48
C ASN A 582 -28.19 0.10 -15.03
N PRO A 583 -26.99 -0.50 -14.89
CA PRO A 583 -25.82 0.18 -14.38
C PRO A 583 -25.16 1.06 -15.46
N GLN A 584 -25.68 2.26 -15.66
CA GLN A 584 -24.98 3.33 -16.38
C GLN A 584 -23.57 3.52 -15.76
N MET A 585 -22.56 3.72 -16.61
CA MET A 585 -21.20 3.99 -16.15
C MET A 585 -21.08 5.48 -15.81
N ASP A 586 -20.62 5.76 -14.60
CA ASP A 586 -20.20 7.10 -14.22
C ASP A 586 -18.84 7.38 -14.89
N HIS A 587 -18.85 8.11 -16.00
CA HIS A 587 -17.62 8.52 -16.69
C HIS A 587 -16.94 9.64 -15.89
N GLY A 588 -15.90 9.33 -15.13
CA GLY A 588 -15.21 10.29 -14.28
C GLY A 588 -13.98 9.72 -13.58
N VAL A 589 -13.33 10.56 -12.78
CA VAL A 589 -12.17 10.22 -11.94
C VAL A 589 -12.51 10.49 -10.48
N VAL A 590 -12.25 9.52 -9.59
CA VAL A 590 -12.43 9.70 -8.14
C VAL A 590 -11.18 10.35 -7.55
N TYR A 591 -11.30 11.57 -7.05
CA TYR A 591 -10.23 12.26 -6.32
C TYR A 591 -10.35 12.00 -4.83
N VAL A 592 -9.22 11.72 -4.18
CA VAL A 592 -9.11 11.60 -2.72
C VAL A 592 -7.90 12.38 -2.22
N ILE A 593 -8.14 13.32 -1.30
CA ILE A 593 -7.14 14.03 -0.51
C ILE A 593 -7.09 13.38 0.87
N SER A 594 -5.89 13.15 1.40
CA SER A 594 -5.70 12.36 2.62
C SER A 594 -4.40 12.65 3.40
N GLY A 595 -4.02 13.91 3.57
CA GLY A 595 -2.80 14.30 4.31
C GLY A 595 -2.89 14.30 5.84
N GLY A 596 -3.74 13.46 6.45
CA GLY A 596 -3.98 13.51 7.90
C GLY A 596 -3.10 12.63 8.78
N ALA A 597 -1.91 12.15 8.36
CA ALA A 597 -1.16 11.21 9.18
C ALA A 597 -0.41 11.86 10.37
N GLY A 598 -0.17 13.18 10.31
CA GLY A 598 0.55 13.91 11.34
C GLY A 598 0.59 15.43 11.20
N GLY A 599 0.64 15.98 9.99
CA GLY A 599 0.74 17.43 9.73
C GLY A 599 -0.33 18.29 10.44
N VAL A 600 -0.08 19.59 10.59
CA VAL A 600 -1.05 20.52 11.22
C VAL A 600 -2.33 20.53 10.39
N LEU A 601 -3.42 20.06 10.97
CA LEU A 601 -4.65 19.78 10.24
C LEU A 601 -5.28 21.04 9.65
N ASP A 602 -5.69 20.96 8.38
CA ASP A 602 -6.38 22.07 7.71
C ASP A 602 -7.83 22.16 8.18
N GLU A 603 -8.25 23.37 8.56
CA GLU A 603 -9.62 23.68 8.99
C GLU A 603 -10.26 24.79 8.16
N GLU A 604 -9.47 25.64 7.50
CA GLU A 604 -9.97 26.76 6.70
C GLU A 604 -10.23 26.35 5.24
N ARG A 605 -11.42 26.68 4.73
CA ARG A 605 -11.74 26.57 3.31
C ARG A 605 -11.13 27.77 2.56
N VAL A 606 -10.40 27.48 1.48
CA VAL A 606 -9.79 28.46 0.56
C VAL A 606 -10.41 28.44 -0.83
N GLU A 607 -10.94 27.29 -1.26
CA GLU A 607 -11.62 27.12 -2.56
C GLU A 607 -12.90 26.28 -2.40
N GLU A 608 -13.79 26.34 -3.39
CA GLU A 608 -14.96 25.47 -3.50
C GLU A 608 -15.12 24.98 -4.94
N TRP A 609 -14.37 23.93 -5.30
CA TRP A 609 -14.53 23.25 -6.60
C TRP A 609 -15.88 22.54 -6.70
N GLY A 610 -16.46 22.15 -5.57
CA GLY A 610 -17.89 21.81 -5.45
C GLY A 610 -18.27 20.38 -5.89
N PHE A 611 -17.35 19.64 -6.51
CA PHE A 611 -17.54 18.21 -6.84
C PHE A 611 -17.22 17.27 -5.66
N TYR A 612 -16.46 17.74 -4.65
CA TYR A 612 -16.19 16.99 -3.42
C TYR A 612 -17.50 16.65 -2.68
N GLU A 613 -17.72 15.35 -2.46
CA GLU A 613 -18.94 14.81 -1.85
C GLU A 613 -18.84 14.74 -0.33
N ARG A 614 -17.63 14.44 0.16
CA ARG A 614 -17.36 14.16 1.57
C ARG A 614 -16.04 14.81 1.97
N THR A 615 -16.08 15.48 3.11
CA THR A 615 -14.97 16.23 3.71
C THR A 615 -14.95 15.89 5.20
N VAL A 616 -13.78 15.70 5.79
CA VAL A 616 -13.57 15.54 7.23
C VAL A 616 -12.34 16.36 7.64
N LEU A 617 -12.59 17.36 8.48
CA LEU A 617 -11.61 18.31 9.03
C LEU A 617 -11.26 17.93 10.48
N GLY A 618 -10.17 18.48 11.02
CA GLY A 618 -9.82 18.33 12.43
C GLY A 618 -9.65 16.88 12.91
N GLN A 619 -9.37 15.93 12.01
CA GLN A 619 -9.17 14.50 12.33
C GLN A 619 -7.90 13.93 11.68
N PHE A 620 -6.90 13.62 12.50
CA PHE A 620 -5.80 12.73 12.10
C PHE A 620 -6.33 11.35 11.72
N HIS A 621 -5.90 10.83 10.57
CA HIS A 621 -6.46 9.62 9.98
C HIS A 621 -5.42 8.78 9.22
N PHE A 622 -5.81 7.55 8.92
CA PHE A 622 -5.12 6.63 8.01
C PHE A 622 -6.17 5.89 7.18
N ASN A 623 -5.77 5.28 6.07
CA ASN A 623 -6.69 4.61 5.18
C ASN A 623 -6.30 3.16 4.95
N HIS A 624 -7.33 2.37 4.64
CA HIS A 624 -7.21 1.00 4.17
C HIS A 624 -7.89 0.91 2.82
N LEU A 625 -7.12 0.52 1.81
CA LEU A 625 -7.56 0.23 0.46
C LEU A 625 -7.49 -1.29 0.29
N GLN A 626 -8.63 -1.93 0.11
CA GLN A 626 -8.74 -3.35 -0.19
C GLN A 626 -9.04 -3.51 -1.68
N LEU A 627 -8.15 -4.17 -2.41
CA LEU A 627 -8.42 -4.68 -3.74
C LEU A 627 -9.07 -6.06 -3.57
N ASP A 628 -10.25 -6.25 -4.15
CA ASP A 628 -10.99 -7.50 -4.28
C ASP A 628 -11.17 -7.71 -5.78
N MET A 629 -10.15 -8.31 -6.40
CA MET A 629 -10.14 -8.66 -7.80
C MET A 629 -10.90 -9.98 -7.97
N SER A 630 -11.65 -10.16 -9.06
CA SER A 630 -12.27 -11.47 -9.34
C SER A 630 -11.20 -12.50 -9.69
N GLN A 631 -11.56 -13.77 -9.80
CA GLN A 631 -10.69 -14.82 -10.37
C GLN A 631 -11.01 -15.05 -11.85
N THR A 632 -10.14 -15.75 -12.58
CA THR A 632 -10.46 -16.18 -13.94
C THR A 632 -11.57 -17.21 -13.84
N LEU A 633 -12.74 -16.87 -14.38
CA LEU A 633 -13.95 -17.67 -14.26
C LEU A 633 -13.89 -18.78 -15.31
N SER A 634 -13.95 -20.03 -14.86
CA SER A 634 -13.75 -21.21 -15.72
C SER A 634 -15.06 -21.83 -16.21
N SER A 635 -16.20 -21.44 -15.63
CA SER A 635 -17.52 -21.93 -16.02
C SER A 635 -18.62 -20.87 -15.89
N VAL A 636 -19.76 -21.11 -16.54
CA VAL A 636 -20.93 -20.24 -16.49
C VAL A 636 -21.53 -20.21 -15.07
N GLU A 637 -21.39 -21.28 -14.29
CA GLU A 637 -21.77 -21.32 -12.88
C GLU A 637 -20.89 -20.42 -12.01
N GLU A 638 -19.58 -20.36 -12.24
CA GLU A 638 -18.67 -19.45 -11.54
C GLU A 638 -18.97 -17.98 -11.90
N TRP A 639 -19.27 -17.70 -13.17
CA TRP A 639 -19.72 -16.36 -13.60
C TRP A 639 -21.07 -15.97 -12.99
N ASN A 640 -22.05 -16.86 -12.99
CA ASN A 640 -23.32 -16.65 -12.31
C ASN A 640 -23.11 -16.40 -10.80
N GLN A 641 -22.16 -17.08 -10.15
CA GLN A 641 -21.82 -16.84 -8.75
C GLN A 641 -21.19 -15.45 -8.53
N ASP A 642 -20.27 -15.01 -9.38
CA ASP A 642 -19.65 -13.67 -9.30
C ASP A 642 -20.66 -12.55 -9.55
N TRP A 643 -21.54 -12.75 -10.54
CA TRP A 643 -22.64 -11.87 -10.87
C TRP A 643 -23.64 -11.75 -9.71
N ASP A 644 -24.03 -12.88 -9.12
CA ASP A 644 -24.98 -12.92 -8.00
C ASP A 644 -24.40 -12.32 -6.71
N ASP A 645 -23.13 -12.59 -6.37
CA ASP A 645 -22.43 -11.92 -5.25
C ASP A 645 -22.41 -10.40 -5.47
N SER A 646 -22.00 -9.96 -6.66
CA SER A 646 -21.92 -8.55 -7.02
C SER A 646 -23.30 -7.88 -6.95
N ARG A 647 -24.34 -8.47 -7.56
CA ARG A 647 -25.73 -8.00 -7.52
C ARG A 647 -26.28 -7.91 -6.09
N ASN A 648 -26.01 -8.91 -5.26
CA ASN A 648 -26.46 -8.93 -3.86
C ASN A 648 -25.72 -7.89 -3.01
N LYS A 649 -24.41 -7.71 -3.21
CA LYS A 649 -23.62 -6.64 -2.57
C LYS A 649 -24.11 -5.26 -3.00
N ARG A 650 -24.34 -5.02 -4.29
CA ARG A 650 -24.92 -3.79 -4.85
C ARG A 650 -26.26 -3.42 -4.20
N ARG A 651 -27.17 -4.39 -4.04
CA ARG A 651 -28.43 -4.18 -3.31
C ARG A 651 -28.18 -3.76 -1.86
N ALA A 652 -27.31 -4.46 -1.14
CA ALA A 652 -26.99 -4.15 0.25
C ALA A 652 -26.18 -2.84 0.43
N PHE A 653 -25.39 -2.42 -0.56
CA PHE A 653 -24.74 -1.11 -0.62
C PHE A 653 -25.79 0.01 -0.73
N LYS A 654 -26.78 -0.15 -1.61
CA LYS A 654 -27.92 0.78 -1.77
C LYS A 654 -28.72 0.90 -0.47
N GLU A 655 -29.09 -0.21 0.15
CA GLU A 655 -29.79 -0.25 1.46
C GLU A 655 -29.02 0.49 2.56
N LYS A 656 -27.69 0.30 2.63
CA LYS A 656 -26.83 0.92 3.64
C LYS A 656 -26.26 2.28 3.23
N LYS A 657 -26.72 2.86 2.12
CA LYS A 657 -26.29 4.15 1.57
C LYS A 657 -24.76 4.26 1.39
N VAL A 658 -24.12 3.15 1.03
CA VAL A 658 -22.70 3.09 0.71
C VAL A 658 -22.48 3.75 -0.64
N ARG A 659 -21.48 4.64 -0.73
CA ARG A 659 -21.11 5.22 -2.02
C ARG A 659 -20.41 4.17 -2.88
N VAL A 660 -20.97 3.89 -4.04
CA VAL A 660 -20.36 3.09 -5.10
C VAL A 660 -20.14 4.01 -6.31
N TYR A 661 -18.96 3.93 -6.91
CA TYR A 661 -18.62 4.54 -8.19
C TYR A 661 -18.45 3.41 -9.22
N LYS A 662 -19.21 3.39 -10.31
CA LYS A 662 -19.00 2.45 -11.41
C LYS A 662 -18.25 3.16 -12.53
N LEU A 663 -16.98 2.83 -12.73
CA LEU A 663 -16.08 3.52 -13.65
C LEU A 663 -15.76 2.66 -14.88
N ILE A 664 -15.17 3.28 -15.90
CA ILE A 664 -14.67 2.58 -17.10
C ILE A 664 -13.58 1.59 -16.68
N GLY A 665 -13.87 0.29 -16.88
CA GLY A 665 -12.96 -0.80 -16.58
C GLY A 665 -11.95 -1.08 -17.69
N SER A 666 -11.58 -2.35 -17.85
CA SER A 666 -10.62 -2.80 -18.87
C SER A 666 -11.13 -2.50 -20.30
N GLN A 667 -10.22 -2.13 -21.20
CA GLN A 667 -10.51 -2.04 -22.64
C GLN A 667 -10.38 -3.39 -23.39
N LEU A 668 -10.01 -4.47 -22.70
CA LEU A 668 -10.04 -5.82 -23.27
C LEU A 668 -11.47 -6.21 -23.65
N VAL A 669 -11.63 -6.91 -24.78
CA VAL A 669 -12.90 -7.52 -25.18
C VAL A 669 -12.95 -8.95 -24.65
N CYS A 670 -14.02 -9.29 -23.93
CA CYS A 670 -14.20 -10.58 -23.29
C CYS A 670 -14.35 -11.68 -24.34
N GLN A 671 -13.29 -12.48 -24.57
CA GLN A 671 -13.31 -13.67 -25.40
C GLN A 671 -13.32 -14.88 -24.47
N GLY A 672 -14.52 -15.35 -24.10
CA GLY A 672 -14.64 -16.49 -23.19
C GLY A 672 -14.08 -17.79 -23.78
N PRO A 673 -13.90 -18.84 -22.96
CA PRO A 673 -13.12 -20.02 -23.33
C PRO A 673 -13.63 -20.71 -24.60
N THR A 674 -12.66 -21.16 -25.39
CA THR A 674 -12.89 -22.00 -26.57
C THR A 674 -12.79 -23.47 -26.16
N ASP A 675 -13.75 -24.31 -26.58
CA ASP A 675 -13.64 -25.74 -26.31
C ASP A 675 -12.58 -26.35 -27.24
N LEU A 676 -11.68 -27.15 -26.66
CA LEU A 676 -10.64 -27.91 -27.36
C LEU A 676 -10.96 -29.40 -27.44
N ARG A 677 -12.16 -29.82 -27.01
CA ARG A 677 -12.64 -31.18 -27.25
C ARG A 677 -12.81 -31.40 -28.76
N HIS A 678 -12.09 -32.41 -29.28
CA HIS A 678 -12.02 -32.82 -30.70
C HIS A 678 -11.02 -32.06 -31.59
N SER A 679 -9.74 -31.99 -31.18
CA SER A 679 -8.63 -31.85 -32.14
C SER A 679 -8.28 -33.21 -32.77
N SER A 680 -8.98 -33.60 -33.83
CA SER A 680 -8.58 -34.69 -34.73
C SER A 680 -8.95 -34.36 -36.18
N ASP A 681 -8.00 -33.78 -36.90
CA ASP A 681 -7.80 -33.85 -38.35
C ASP A 681 -8.95 -33.51 -39.33
N ASP A 682 -9.93 -32.68 -38.94
CA ASP A 682 -10.90 -32.09 -39.89
C ASP A 682 -10.62 -30.58 -40.15
N PRO A 683 -10.22 -30.18 -41.38
CA PRO A 683 -10.01 -28.79 -41.77
C PRO A 683 -11.27 -27.90 -41.75
N HIS A 684 -12.46 -28.47 -41.65
CA HIS A 684 -13.74 -27.75 -41.74
C HIS A 684 -14.45 -27.52 -40.40
N HIS A 685 -13.85 -27.91 -39.27
CA HIS A 685 -14.48 -27.70 -37.96
C HIS A 685 -14.46 -26.23 -37.51
N VAL A 686 -15.66 -25.62 -37.49
CA VAL A 686 -15.90 -24.30 -36.89
C VAL A 686 -15.61 -24.37 -35.39
N LYS A 687 -14.66 -23.54 -34.92
CA LYS A 687 -14.43 -23.34 -33.47
C LYS A 687 -15.71 -22.79 -32.84
N SER A 688 -16.44 -23.63 -32.11
CA SER A 688 -17.53 -23.15 -31.27
C SER A 688 -16.95 -22.36 -30.10
N GLN A 689 -17.11 -21.03 -30.13
CA GLN A 689 -16.95 -20.23 -28.91
C GLN A 689 -18.06 -20.65 -27.96
N VAL A 690 -17.71 -21.14 -26.77
CA VAL A 690 -18.70 -21.57 -25.76
C VAL A 690 -19.40 -20.35 -25.13
N TRP A 691 -18.82 -19.16 -25.31
CA TRP A 691 -19.26 -17.88 -24.74
C TRP A 691 -19.36 -16.84 -25.87
N GLU A 692 -20.49 -16.15 -25.96
CA GLU A 692 -20.64 -14.99 -26.85
C GLU A 692 -19.64 -13.89 -26.47
N ALA A 693 -18.80 -13.47 -27.42
CA ALA A 693 -17.77 -12.48 -27.16
C ALA A 693 -18.38 -11.13 -26.72
N GLY A 694 -17.86 -10.57 -25.63
CA GLY A 694 -18.34 -9.31 -25.03
C GLY A 694 -19.56 -9.44 -24.09
N HIS A 695 -20.20 -10.60 -23.99
CA HIS A 695 -21.41 -10.76 -23.16
C HIS A 695 -21.13 -11.04 -21.67
N TYR A 696 -19.93 -11.51 -21.33
CA TYR A 696 -19.60 -12.00 -19.99
C TYR A 696 -18.41 -11.26 -19.40
N SER A 697 -18.67 -10.27 -18.54
CA SER A 697 -17.65 -9.56 -17.77
C SER A 697 -17.73 -9.89 -16.28
N ALA A 698 -16.59 -9.81 -15.60
CA ALA A 698 -16.48 -9.91 -14.15
C ALA A 698 -16.20 -8.51 -13.57
N THR A 699 -16.75 -8.15 -12.41
CA THR A 699 -16.48 -6.82 -11.82
C THR A 699 -15.29 -6.89 -10.85
N ASP A 700 -14.24 -6.10 -11.06
CA ASP A 700 -13.17 -5.89 -10.06
C ASP A 700 -13.58 -4.77 -9.08
N ARG A 701 -13.20 -4.91 -7.80
CA ARG A 701 -13.64 -4.01 -6.71
C ARG A 701 -12.48 -3.44 -5.90
N LEU A 702 -12.48 -2.12 -5.71
CA LEU A 702 -11.64 -1.41 -4.75
C LEU A 702 -12.53 -0.89 -3.63
N VAL A 703 -12.27 -1.29 -2.38
CA VAL A 703 -12.97 -0.79 -1.19
C VAL A 703 -12.04 0.12 -0.40
N TRP A 704 -12.40 1.39 -0.30
CA TRP A 704 -11.65 2.38 0.49
C TRP A 704 -12.30 2.59 1.86
N SER A 705 -11.50 2.69 2.92
CA SER A 705 -11.95 3.00 4.28
C SER A 705 -11.00 3.97 4.98
N THR A 706 -11.47 5.17 5.30
CA THR A 706 -10.73 6.16 6.10
C THR A 706 -11.07 6.01 7.57
N ARG A 707 -10.05 6.01 8.44
CA ARG A 707 -10.20 5.82 9.88
C ARG A 707 -9.44 6.88 10.66
N ALA A 708 -10.08 7.43 11.68
CA ALA A 708 -9.46 8.37 12.61
C ALA A 708 -8.37 7.69 13.46
N SER A 709 -7.55 8.50 14.14
CA SER A 709 -6.47 8.01 15.00
C SER A 709 -6.93 7.19 16.23
N ASP A 710 -8.22 7.15 16.52
CA ASP A 710 -8.88 6.28 17.51
C ASP A 710 -9.35 4.92 16.92
N GLY A 711 -9.29 4.75 15.59
CA GLY A 711 -9.75 3.58 14.84
C GLY A 711 -11.19 3.68 14.29
N ARG A 712 -11.95 4.73 14.66
CA ARG A 712 -13.32 4.99 14.22
C ARG A 712 -13.36 5.20 12.71
N LEU A 713 -14.36 4.63 12.05
CA LEU A 713 -14.59 4.83 10.62
C LEU A 713 -15.08 6.26 10.38
N LEU A 714 -14.40 6.99 9.49
CA LEU A 714 -14.75 8.37 9.10
C LEU A 714 -15.53 8.39 7.77
N ASP A 715 -15.15 7.50 6.85
CA ASP A 715 -15.80 7.30 5.56
C ASP A 715 -15.46 5.92 4.97
N ARG A 716 -16.30 5.46 4.04
CA ARG A 716 -16.10 4.23 3.26
C ARG A 716 -16.85 4.31 1.93
N PHE A 717 -16.17 3.97 0.85
CA PHE A 717 -16.75 3.86 -0.48
C PHE A 717 -16.18 2.66 -1.26
N VAL A 718 -16.80 2.36 -2.39
CA VAL A 718 -16.41 1.30 -3.31
C VAL A 718 -16.23 1.90 -4.71
N ILE A 719 -15.19 1.46 -5.43
CA ILE A 719 -15.09 1.60 -6.89
C ILE A 719 -15.31 0.21 -7.48
N GLU A 720 -16.20 0.13 -8.46
CA GLU A 720 -16.45 -1.03 -9.30
C GLU A 720 -16.00 -0.72 -10.72
N ALA A 721 -15.27 -1.65 -11.33
CA ALA A 721 -14.81 -1.54 -12.70
C ALA A 721 -14.92 -2.91 -13.40
N ASP A 722 -15.43 -2.93 -14.62
CA ASP A 722 -15.64 -4.17 -15.36
C ASP A 722 -14.30 -4.73 -15.88
N SER A 723 -14.16 -6.05 -15.90
CA SER A 723 -12.95 -6.77 -16.30
C SER A 723 -13.31 -7.95 -17.21
N CYS A 724 -12.56 -8.12 -18.29
CA CYS A 724 -12.72 -9.24 -19.22
C CYS A 724 -11.76 -10.38 -18.89
N ARG A 725 -12.26 -11.62 -19.03
CA ARG A 725 -11.64 -12.87 -18.58
C ARG A 725 -12.14 -14.05 -19.40
#